data_AF-A0A8X7XCQ3-F1
#
_entry.id   AF-A0A8X7XCQ3-F1
#
_cell.length_a   1.000
_cell.length_b   1.000
_cell.length_c   1.000
_cell.angle_alpha   90.00
_cell.angle_beta   90.00
_cell.angle_gamma   90.00
#
_symmetry.space_group_name_H-M   'P 1'
#
loop_
_entity.id
_entity.type
_entity.pdbx_description
1 polymer ?
#
loop_
_entity_poly.entity_id
_entity_poly.type
_entity_poly.pdbx_seq_one_letter_code
_entity_poly.pdbx_strand_id
1 'polypeptide(L)'
;MSPGQWDLPPELCCRPMAFVALTGLDVVYNAVHRAIWDAFCANRRADRVPISFKVLPGDHEYPKCRTKRSSYEWYIPKGILKTGWMNKHLNLVPALVVVFYELDWDETQWKEKQSECATKVEIVRTSLQGRNTKVAVVLIQKKTPLPPGEDVVASERAAALCNACDLSGKSLFVLPHTDHLVGYIIRLENAFYEHAQTYYYTEIRKVKSHKEFLNKTTHQLLFVRHQFKIAFFSELKQDTQNALKYYRTAYNLVHELRAHETNMLEIKNMAGFINYKICRLCFQHSIPLEAIAQFRKHIDLCKKKIGSAELGFEHIAWMSKQFQSFGDLFDEAVKLGLTAIQTQNPGFYYQQAAYYAQERKQLASIDPPDPEKEKSGILALQLKERDVPHSELIIALLSSAVAQFKKYKCPRMKSHLTSTLKEDQKSRIEKNLIKVLMNECPDTEPECDPATVKTAQNLWADRVSLAGSNDFIIEVQDYVPFVQCKARFLSPSFHVDVPVQLHVYLKADCPHPIRFSKLCVSFNNQEYNQFCEVEEPYESNDILEPSGQGNMCLVPGKTRKYNFKFVARTEDVGKKIEITEIDLMLGNKNGRYMFLKWRGGGGDAASPHEALQASRSFKRRPRLADNQVDWDSVSIQANTMVISRIPKISVQLHHEPPALTNEMYCMMVNIDSQEDSLIRDIKLTVGLKPVVHENMTLKIAQKVFVITYIVKPVYFRCVTTGSRIFLVHVSYIVNTSVEGKEIMCKCHKDETVNIETVVPFDVAMKFVSTRFEHLDRMYVDIPFLLMTDIPSASPWPLKLFSSQLQLTSSVVAVDNLDSQIEEVVLQTGESASECFCVKCPSVTSNTSGVTTGRYTISWKRESNNEKLPVVCTSVTLPRITVEAIPLYVHAVRESLPVKYHIQNRTSQVQDVEMSVEPSDAFMFSGLKQVRMRILPGDEQEMLYNFYPLMAGYQVLPSLNINLLRFPGVSSQLLRRFLPTRIFIKVLEGDVDKANALKKCSLQLPPSSNDQSAHTIPTTSTTPTMSTEMASDESISDHQYGCPLLKIK
;
A
#
# COMPACT_ATOMS: atom_id res chain seq x y z
N MET A 1 33.65 -6.40 -29.14
CA MET A 1 33.32 -7.55 -30.02
C MET A 1 32.36 -7.07 -31.10
N SER A 2 32.51 -7.53 -32.34
CA SER A 2 31.45 -7.41 -33.35
C SER A 2 30.26 -8.28 -32.96
N PRO A 3 29.00 -7.89 -33.25
CA PRO A 3 27.85 -8.77 -33.08
C PRO A 3 28.04 -10.08 -33.86
N GLY A 4 27.64 -11.21 -33.29
CA GLY A 4 27.64 -12.48 -34.00
C GLY A 4 26.59 -12.47 -35.11
N GLN A 5 26.81 -13.26 -36.17
CA GLN A 5 25.90 -13.42 -37.31
C GLN A 5 24.44 -13.79 -36.92
N TRP A 6 24.26 -14.31 -35.70
CA TRP A 6 23.00 -14.82 -35.16
C TRP A 6 22.37 -13.92 -34.10
N ASP A 7 23.04 -12.86 -33.65
CA ASP A 7 22.51 -12.01 -32.57
C ASP A 7 21.27 -11.21 -33.00
N LEU A 8 20.35 -11.01 -32.05
CA LEU A 8 19.15 -10.21 -32.29
C LEU A 8 19.54 -8.72 -32.42
N PRO A 9 18.97 -7.97 -33.38
CA PRO A 9 19.25 -6.54 -33.53
C PRO A 9 18.91 -5.77 -32.24
N PRO A 10 19.78 -4.85 -31.75
CA PRO A 10 19.52 -4.08 -30.53
C PRO A 10 18.23 -3.24 -30.65
N GLU A 11 17.84 -2.84 -31.86
CA GLU A 11 16.58 -2.15 -32.15
C GLU A 11 15.33 -3.03 -31.92
N LEU A 12 15.47 -4.36 -31.95
CA LEU A 12 14.40 -5.31 -31.62
C LEU A 12 14.31 -5.51 -30.10
N CYS A 13 15.47 -5.59 -29.44
CA CYS A 13 15.61 -5.87 -28.00
C CYS A 13 15.35 -4.65 -27.10
N CYS A 14 15.58 -3.42 -27.56
CA CYS A 14 15.21 -2.22 -26.82
C CYS A 14 13.69 -2.15 -26.55
N ARG A 15 13.26 -1.45 -25.50
CA ARG A 15 11.85 -1.03 -25.36
C ARG A 15 11.62 0.12 -26.35
N PRO A 16 10.69 0.04 -27.32
CA PRO A 16 10.44 1.15 -28.22
C PRO A 16 9.88 2.35 -27.44
N MET A 17 10.53 3.49 -27.62
CA MET A 17 10.17 4.78 -27.02
C MET A 17 9.95 5.80 -28.14
N ALA A 18 9.06 6.76 -27.91
CA ALA A 18 8.77 7.81 -28.87
C ALA A 18 10.01 8.70 -29.08
N PHE A 19 10.55 8.80 -30.29
CA PHE A 19 11.73 9.62 -30.54
C PHE A 19 11.34 11.09 -30.76
N VAL A 20 11.88 11.99 -29.93
CA VAL A 20 11.73 13.45 -30.03
C VAL A 20 13.11 14.08 -30.12
N ALA A 21 13.30 15.00 -31.06
CA ALA A 21 14.52 15.79 -31.17
C ALA A 21 14.32 17.16 -30.53
N LEU A 22 15.31 17.63 -29.79
CA LEU A 22 15.37 18.99 -29.26
C LEU A 22 16.45 19.75 -30.05
N THR A 23 16.21 21.01 -30.40
CA THR A 23 17.19 21.87 -31.07
C THR A 23 17.13 23.30 -30.54
N GLY A 24 18.13 24.12 -30.82
CA GLY A 24 18.29 25.47 -30.24
C GLY A 24 18.90 25.50 -28.83
N LEU A 25 19.06 24.35 -28.16
CA LEU A 25 19.72 24.23 -26.86
C LEU A 25 21.26 24.10 -27.03
N ASP A 26 22.00 25.13 -26.63
CA ASP A 26 23.46 25.05 -26.45
C ASP A 26 23.81 24.43 -25.08
N VAL A 27 23.93 23.11 -25.07
CA VAL A 27 24.29 22.33 -23.87
C VAL A 27 25.79 22.32 -23.52
N VAL A 28 26.59 23.16 -24.19
CA VAL A 28 28.06 23.26 -24.00
C VAL A 28 28.43 24.59 -23.32
N TYR A 29 27.93 25.72 -23.83
CA TYR A 29 28.33 27.05 -23.33
C TYR A 29 27.23 27.80 -22.55
N ASN A 30 25.96 27.40 -22.65
CA ASN A 30 24.85 28.05 -21.94
C ASN A 30 24.36 27.17 -20.76
N ALA A 31 24.54 27.66 -19.54
CA ALA A 31 24.18 26.95 -18.31
C ALA A 31 22.65 26.72 -18.14
N VAL A 32 21.81 27.63 -18.66
CA VAL A 32 20.35 27.50 -18.64
C VAL A 32 19.92 26.37 -19.58
N HIS A 33 20.45 26.35 -20.80
CA HIS A 33 20.25 25.26 -21.76
C HIS A 33 20.74 23.91 -21.23
N ARG A 34 21.89 23.89 -20.55
CA ARG A 34 22.42 22.72 -19.86
C ARG A 34 21.45 22.19 -18.79
N ALA A 35 20.96 23.06 -17.90
CA ALA A 35 20.00 22.71 -16.86
C ALA A 35 18.65 22.19 -17.43
N ILE A 36 18.16 22.79 -18.52
CA ILE A 36 16.96 22.34 -19.24
C ILE A 36 17.16 20.92 -19.80
N TRP A 37 18.30 20.65 -20.45
CA TRP A 37 18.63 19.32 -20.96
C TRP A 37 18.76 18.29 -19.84
N ASP A 38 19.49 18.61 -18.78
CA ASP A 38 19.67 17.70 -17.65
C ASP A 38 18.33 17.41 -16.93
N ALA A 39 17.37 18.35 -16.89
CA ALA A 39 16.03 18.09 -16.36
C ALA A 39 15.18 17.11 -17.20
N PHE A 40 15.38 17.06 -18.53
CA PHE A 40 14.80 16.03 -19.39
C PHE A 40 15.47 14.66 -19.20
N CYS A 41 16.76 14.62 -18.82
CA CYS A 41 17.55 13.39 -18.70
C CYS A 41 17.58 12.77 -17.28
N ALA A 42 17.53 13.59 -16.22
CA ALA A 42 17.78 13.15 -14.85
C ALA A 42 16.64 12.33 -14.24
N ASN A 43 16.99 11.24 -13.55
CA ASN A 43 16.10 10.42 -12.71
C ASN A 43 14.74 10.11 -13.38
N ARG A 44 14.81 9.53 -14.58
CA ARG A 44 13.63 9.08 -15.36
C ARG A 44 13.06 7.79 -14.76
N ARG A 45 12.36 7.98 -13.64
CA ARG A 45 11.52 7.00 -12.95
C ARG A 45 10.43 6.44 -13.90
N ALA A 46 9.89 5.28 -13.56
CA ALA A 46 8.99 4.50 -14.43
C ALA A 46 7.58 5.10 -14.64
N ASP A 47 7.26 6.17 -13.92
CA ASP A 47 6.07 7.01 -14.03
C ASP A 47 6.14 8.04 -15.17
N ARG A 48 7.35 8.42 -15.62
CA ARG A 48 7.52 9.36 -16.75
C ARG A 48 7.14 8.73 -18.09
N VAL A 49 6.68 9.57 -19.02
CA VAL A 49 6.30 9.15 -20.38
C VAL A 49 7.50 8.58 -21.17
N PRO A 50 7.32 7.46 -21.92
CA PRO A 50 8.41 6.76 -22.60
C PRO A 50 8.83 7.44 -23.91
N ILE A 51 9.48 8.60 -23.77
CA ILE A 51 10.13 9.38 -24.84
C ILE A 51 11.63 9.13 -24.82
N SER A 52 12.25 8.98 -25.98
CA SER A 52 13.70 9.13 -26.17
C SER A 52 13.99 10.54 -26.70
N PHE A 53 14.81 11.31 -25.97
CA PHE A 53 15.26 12.63 -26.39
C PHE A 53 16.69 12.59 -26.96
N LYS A 54 16.97 13.45 -27.93
CA LYS A 54 18.33 13.82 -28.35
C LYS A 54 18.37 15.31 -28.68
N VAL A 55 19.44 16.00 -28.26
CA VAL A 55 19.77 17.32 -28.83
C VAL A 55 20.37 17.11 -30.22
N LEU A 56 19.91 17.89 -31.20
CA LEU A 56 20.44 17.93 -32.57
C LEU A 56 20.62 19.40 -32.99
N PRO A 57 21.59 19.74 -33.85
CA PRO A 57 21.75 21.09 -34.35
C PRO A 57 20.59 21.46 -35.30
N GLY A 58 20.34 22.76 -35.49
CA GLY A 58 19.13 23.25 -36.19
C GLY A 58 19.09 22.93 -37.69
N ASP A 59 20.27 22.72 -38.28
CA ASP A 59 20.55 22.36 -39.66
C ASP A 59 20.70 20.84 -39.88
N HIS A 60 20.34 20.02 -38.90
CA HIS A 60 20.54 18.56 -38.96
C HIS A 60 19.83 17.90 -40.16
N GLU A 61 20.60 17.38 -41.11
CA GLU A 61 20.07 16.62 -42.25
C GLU A 61 19.40 15.31 -41.81
N TYR A 62 18.09 15.34 -41.59
CA TYR A 62 17.29 14.13 -41.44
C TYR A 62 17.35 13.31 -42.76
N PRO A 63 17.43 11.97 -42.70
CA PRO A 63 17.52 11.15 -43.92
C PRO A 63 16.36 11.47 -44.86
N LYS A 64 16.58 11.69 -46.16
CA LYS A 64 15.54 12.21 -47.08
C LYS A 64 14.33 11.25 -47.23
N CYS A 65 13.16 11.79 -47.58
CA CYS A 65 11.99 10.94 -47.84
C CYS A 65 12.10 10.27 -49.22
N ARG A 66 11.73 8.99 -49.34
CA ARG A 66 11.71 8.31 -50.66
C ARG A 66 10.37 8.59 -51.32
N THR A 67 10.39 8.89 -52.61
CA THR A 67 9.21 9.08 -53.46
C THR A 67 8.25 7.90 -53.33
N LYS A 68 6.95 8.21 -53.24
CA LYS A 68 5.88 7.20 -53.28
C LYS A 68 5.83 6.61 -54.70
N ARG A 69 5.48 5.33 -54.82
CA ARG A 69 5.10 4.72 -56.10
C ARG A 69 3.59 4.81 -56.28
N SER A 70 3.17 5.07 -57.52
CA SER A 70 1.76 5.19 -57.93
C SER A 70 1.08 3.83 -58.10
N SER A 71 1.80 2.81 -58.61
CA SER A 71 1.32 1.42 -58.70
C SER A 71 2.34 0.44 -58.10
N TYR A 72 1.82 -0.73 -57.70
CA TYR A 72 2.56 -1.87 -57.17
C TYR A 72 2.35 -3.15 -57.97
N GLU A 73 1.49 -3.14 -58.98
CA GLU A 73 1.04 -4.31 -59.75
C GLU A 73 2.19 -5.20 -60.26
N TRP A 74 3.30 -4.58 -60.68
CA TRP A 74 4.50 -5.25 -61.19
C TRP A 74 5.69 -5.24 -60.20
N TYR A 75 5.48 -4.91 -58.92
CA TYR A 75 6.57 -4.76 -57.94
C TYR A 75 6.82 -6.03 -57.10
N ILE A 76 7.81 -6.80 -57.54
CA ILE A 76 8.40 -7.89 -56.74
C ILE A 76 9.34 -7.30 -55.67
N PRO A 77 9.07 -7.49 -54.36
CA PRO A 77 9.96 -7.02 -53.31
C PRO A 77 11.15 -7.98 -53.08
N LYS A 78 12.38 -7.44 -53.04
CA LYS A 78 13.63 -8.17 -52.77
C LYS A 78 13.79 -8.73 -51.32
N GLY A 79 12.71 -9.18 -50.68
CA GLY A 79 12.70 -9.66 -49.28
C GLY A 79 11.62 -9.00 -48.41
N ILE A 80 11.60 -9.34 -47.12
CA ILE A 80 10.56 -9.00 -46.13
C ILE A 80 10.81 -7.66 -45.44
N LEU A 81 11.96 -7.41 -44.79
CA LEU A 81 12.19 -6.15 -44.04
C LEU A 81 13.56 -5.55 -44.38
N LYS A 82 13.64 -4.21 -44.42
CA LYS A 82 14.92 -3.52 -44.60
C LYS A 82 15.60 -3.39 -43.23
N THR A 83 16.85 -3.85 -43.12
CA THR A 83 17.66 -3.86 -41.89
C THR A 83 17.54 -2.58 -41.07
N GLY A 84 17.95 -1.44 -41.63
CA GLY A 84 17.90 -0.13 -40.96
C GLY A 84 16.49 0.48 -40.76
N TRP A 85 15.39 -0.24 -41.00
CA TRP A 85 14.05 0.33 -40.85
C TRP A 85 13.67 0.60 -39.39
N MET A 86 14.03 -0.29 -38.46
CA MET A 86 13.75 -0.07 -37.03
C MET A 86 14.60 1.09 -36.49
N ASN A 87 15.91 1.07 -36.75
CA ASN A 87 16.84 2.15 -36.39
C ASN A 87 16.36 3.52 -36.89
N LYS A 88 15.86 3.60 -38.12
CA LYS A 88 15.30 4.83 -38.68
C LYS A 88 14.25 5.48 -37.77
N HIS A 89 13.32 4.70 -37.24
CA HIS A 89 12.18 5.21 -36.45
C HIS A 89 12.43 5.26 -34.93
N LEU A 90 13.56 4.72 -34.46
CA LEU A 90 14.05 4.87 -33.07
C LEU A 90 15.06 6.01 -32.91
N ASN A 91 15.92 6.25 -33.90
CA ASN A 91 17.14 7.05 -33.73
C ASN A 91 17.39 8.17 -34.75
N LEU A 92 16.78 8.12 -35.94
CA LEU A 92 17.14 8.99 -37.09
C LEU A 92 15.99 9.87 -37.61
N VAL A 93 14.75 9.53 -37.30
CA VAL A 93 13.56 10.28 -37.75
C VAL A 93 12.63 10.44 -36.55
N PRO A 94 12.60 11.61 -35.90
CA PRO A 94 11.75 11.84 -34.76
C PRO A 94 10.28 11.97 -35.17
N ALA A 95 9.39 11.78 -34.20
CA ALA A 95 7.96 12.04 -34.31
C ALA A 95 7.63 13.53 -34.18
N LEU A 96 8.44 14.24 -33.38
CA LEU A 96 8.38 15.68 -33.12
C LEU A 96 9.81 16.25 -33.08
N VAL A 97 10.04 17.40 -33.70
CA VAL A 97 11.20 18.25 -33.44
C VAL A 97 10.73 19.46 -32.63
N VAL A 98 11.46 19.79 -31.56
CA VAL A 98 11.17 20.91 -30.66
C VAL A 98 12.29 21.94 -30.78
N VAL A 99 11.97 23.14 -31.26
CA VAL A 99 12.86 24.27 -31.36
C VAL A 99 12.78 25.08 -30.06
N PHE A 100 13.86 25.11 -29.28
CA PHE A 100 13.99 26.00 -28.13
C PHE A 100 14.51 27.35 -28.59
N TYR A 101 13.98 28.42 -28.00
CA TYR A 101 14.32 29.79 -28.36
C TYR A 101 14.16 30.70 -27.14
N GLU A 102 15.18 31.50 -26.81
CA GLU A 102 15.10 32.50 -25.73
C GLU A 102 14.31 33.72 -26.21
N LEU A 103 13.12 33.98 -25.63
CA LEU A 103 12.25 35.10 -26.01
C LEU A 103 11.22 35.41 -24.90
N ASP A 104 11.45 36.48 -24.15
CA ASP A 104 10.49 37.04 -23.20
C ASP A 104 9.41 37.88 -23.92
N TRP A 105 8.18 37.92 -23.37
CA TRP A 105 7.05 38.58 -24.02
C TRP A 105 7.16 40.11 -24.09
N ASP A 106 7.96 40.73 -23.23
CA ASP A 106 8.17 42.18 -23.18
C ASP A 106 9.35 42.67 -24.04
N GLU A 107 9.96 41.80 -24.85
CA GLU A 107 11.12 42.15 -25.68
C GLU A 107 10.84 43.34 -26.62
N THR A 108 11.83 44.23 -26.70
CA THR A 108 11.87 45.49 -27.44
C THR A 108 11.96 45.29 -28.94
N GLN A 109 12.85 44.40 -29.39
CA GLN A 109 13.07 44.06 -30.81
C GLN A 109 12.15 42.92 -31.29
N TRP A 110 10.89 42.93 -30.85
CA TRP A 110 9.94 41.82 -31.05
C TRP A 110 9.88 41.30 -32.50
N LYS A 111 9.73 42.18 -33.49
CA LYS A 111 9.60 41.79 -34.91
C LYS A 111 10.85 41.09 -35.45
N GLU A 112 12.04 41.50 -35.01
CA GLU A 112 13.31 40.90 -35.42
C GLU A 112 13.44 39.50 -34.80
N LYS A 113 13.17 39.38 -33.50
CA LYS A 113 13.18 38.09 -32.79
C LYS A 113 12.11 37.11 -33.27
N GLN A 114 10.94 37.61 -33.66
CA GLN A 114 9.88 36.85 -34.32
C GLN A 114 10.35 36.30 -35.68
N SER A 115 11.05 37.11 -36.49
CA SER A 115 11.62 36.68 -37.78
C SER A 115 12.75 35.67 -37.60
N GLU A 116 13.67 35.89 -36.64
CA GLU A 116 14.78 34.97 -36.35
C GLU A 116 14.25 33.58 -35.93
N CYS A 117 13.21 33.55 -35.07
CA CYS A 117 12.53 32.30 -34.69
C CYS A 117 11.86 31.62 -35.89
N ALA A 118 11.15 32.37 -36.73
CA ALA A 118 10.50 31.83 -37.93
C ALA A 118 11.51 31.22 -38.91
N THR A 119 12.66 31.88 -39.14
CA THR A 119 13.75 31.34 -39.97
C THR A 119 14.32 30.04 -39.38
N LYS A 120 14.54 29.96 -38.05
CA LYS A 120 14.99 28.73 -37.39
C LYS A 120 13.99 27.57 -37.54
N VAL A 121 12.69 27.86 -37.43
CA VAL A 121 11.62 26.86 -37.68
C VAL A 121 11.62 26.41 -39.15
N GLU A 122 11.83 27.31 -40.11
CA GLU A 122 11.81 26.97 -41.54
C GLU A 122 13.01 26.14 -42.00
N ILE A 123 14.20 26.35 -41.41
CA ILE A 123 15.37 25.48 -41.64
C ILE A 123 15.06 24.03 -41.20
N VAL A 124 14.40 23.87 -40.05
CA VAL A 124 13.95 22.56 -39.55
C VAL A 124 12.85 21.97 -40.45
N ARG A 125 11.85 22.77 -40.86
CA ARG A 125 10.76 22.36 -41.78
C ARG A 125 11.33 21.88 -43.13
N THR A 126 12.29 22.62 -43.69
CA THR A 126 13.02 22.27 -44.92
C THR A 126 13.80 20.97 -44.76
N SER A 127 14.52 20.79 -43.66
CA SER A 127 15.27 19.56 -43.35
C SER A 127 14.35 18.34 -43.15
N LEU A 128 13.08 18.56 -42.83
CA LEU A 128 12.04 17.54 -42.70
C LEU A 128 11.21 17.31 -43.98
N GLN A 129 11.52 17.95 -45.11
CA GLN A 129 10.64 17.95 -46.29
C GLN A 129 10.16 16.54 -46.72
N GLY A 130 8.85 16.41 -46.91
CA GLY A 130 8.19 15.13 -47.24
C GLY A 130 8.02 14.16 -46.06
N ARG A 131 8.29 14.59 -44.81
CA ARG A 131 7.93 13.87 -43.58
C ARG A 131 6.58 14.31 -43.03
N ASN A 132 6.00 13.45 -42.21
CA ASN A 132 4.85 13.75 -41.36
C ASN A 132 5.28 14.18 -39.94
N THR A 133 6.59 14.37 -39.72
CA THR A 133 7.17 14.76 -38.42
C THR A 133 6.71 16.16 -38.08
N LYS A 134 6.17 16.35 -36.87
CA LYS A 134 5.72 17.66 -36.39
C LYS A 134 6.90 18.54 -35.99
N VAL A 135 6.70 19.85 -36.04
CA VAL A 135 7.57 20.84 -35.39
C VAL A 135 6.77 21.52 -34.28
N ALA A 136 7.43 21.85 -33.17
CA ALA A 136 6.92 22.68 -32.08
C ALA A 136 8.00 23.67 -31.62
N VAL A 137 7.59 24.74 -30.94
CA VAL A 137 8.49 25.75 -30.35
C VAL A 137 8.29 25.79 -28.84
N VAL A 138 9.41 25.91 -28.10
CA VAL A 138 9.43 26.21 -26.67
C VAL A 138 10.15 27.53 -26.47
N LEU A 139 9.44 28.53 -25.96
CA LEU A 139 10.02 29.80 -25.55
C LEU A 139 10.62 29.65 -24.15
N ILE A 140 11.92 29.86 -24.03
CA ILE A 140 12.61 29.97 -22.75
C ILE A 140 12.43 31.41 -22.28
N GLN A 141 11.88 31.57 -21.08
CA GLN A 141 11.57 32.88 -20.50
C GLN A 141 12.23 33.05 -19.14
N LYS A 142 12.70 34.26 -18.86
CA LYS A 142 13.39 34.65 -17.61
C LYS A 142 12.39 35.07 -16.54
N LYS A 143 11.16 35.43 -16.93
CA LYS A 143 10.06 35.80 -16.05
C LYS A 143 9.04 34.66 -15.97
N THR A 144 8.34 34.55 -14.84
CA THR A 144 7.16 33.68 -14.73
C THR A 144 6.02 34.24 -15.59
N PRO A 145 5.42 33.46 -16.50
CA PRO A 145 4.24 33.91 -17.23
C PRO A 145 3.06 34.11 -16.27
N LEU A 146 2.29 35.16 -16.52
CA LEU A 146 1.06 35.48 -15.76
C LEU A 146 -0.05 34.44 -15.99
N PRO A 147 -1.06 34.38 -15.11
CA PRO A 147 -2.23 33.50 -15.26
C PRO A 147 -2.92 33.62 -16.64
N PRO A 148 -3.46 32.52 -17.21
CA PRO A 148 -4.12 32.55 -18.51
C PRO A 148 -5.35 33.47 -18.50
N GLY A 149 -5.24 34.61 -19.20
CA GLY A 149 -6.29 35.62 -19.33
C GLY A 149 -5.90 37.01 -18.80
N GLU A 150 -4.86 37.12 -17.97
CA GLU A 150 -4.42 38.40 -17.40
C GLU A 150 -3.44 39.17 -18.31
N ASP A 151 -2.71 38.47 -19.19
CA ASP A 151 -1.78 39.07 -20.15
C ASP A 151 -2.30 38.98 -21.60
N VAL A 152 -2.98 40.05 -22.02
CA VAL A 152 -3.49 40.21 -23.39
C VAL A 152 -2.35 40.32 -24.41
N VAL A 153 -1.22 40.93 -24.02
CA VAL A 153 -0.07 41.19 -24.92
C VAL A 153 0.67 39.89 -25.23
N ALA A 154 0.88 39.04 -24.24
CA ALA A 154 1.42 37.68 -24.45
C ALA A 154 0.50 36.85 -25.35
N SER A 155 -0.83 36.96 -25.21
CA SER A 155 -1.78 36.26 -26.08
C SER A 155 -1.69 36.71 -27.54
N GLU A 156 -1.63 38.03 -27.80
CA GLU A 156 -1.46 38.57 -29.15
C GLU A 156 -0.09 38.21 -29.75
N ARG A 157 1.00 38.39 -28.98
CA ARG A 157 2.36 38.05 -29.39
C ARG A 157 2.52 36.54 -29.66
N ALA A 158 1.88 35.68 -28.87
CA ALA A 158 1.85 34.23 -29.11
C ALA A 158 1.16 33.87 -30.42
N ALA A 159 0.00 34.48 -30.72
CA ALA A 159 -0.71 34.29 -31.99
C ALA A 159 0.11 34.79 -33.18
N ALA A 160 0.73 35.96 -33.07
CA ALA A 160 1.60 36.52 -34.10
C ALA A 160 2.84 35.62 -34.38
N LEU A 161 3.45 35.05 -33.34
CA LEU A 161 4.57 34.12 -33.50
C LEU A 161 4.12 32.79 -34.12
N CYS A 162 2.96 32.25 -33.72
CA CYS A 162 2.37 31.05 -34.34
C CYS A 162 2.14 31.24 -35.84
N ASN A 163 1.57 32.38 -36.23
CA ASN A 163 1.33 32.73 -37.63
C ASN A 163 2.64 32.87 -38.42
N ALA A 164 3.66 33.55 -37.86
CA ALA A 164 4.96 33.73 -38.51
C ALA A 164 5.74 32.41 -38.68
N CYS A 165 5.56 31.44 -37.78
CA CYS A 165 6.23 30.14 -37.84
C CYS A 165 5.43 29.06 -38.60
N ASP A 166 4.18 29.34 -39.02
CA ASP A 166 3.19 28.34 -39.47
C ASP A 166 3.03 27.20 -38.43
N LEU A 167 2.65 27.57 -37.20
CA LEU A 167 2.44 26.63 -36.09
C LEU A 167 1.02 26.75 -35.54
N SER A 168 0.43 25.62 -35.17
CA SER A 168 -0.80 25.63 -34.36
C SER A 168 -0.47 26.06 -32.92
N GLY A 169 -1.36 26.80 -32.25
CA GLY A 169 -1.15 27.22 -30.85
C GLY A 169 -0.96 26.06 -29.86
N LYS A 170 -1.37 24.83 -30.21
CA LYS A 170 -1.08 23.60 -29.44
C LYS A 170 0.36 23.08 -29.63
N SER A 171 1.19 23.79 -30.39
CA SER A 171 2.58 23.46 -30.72
C SER A 171 3.55 24.59 -30.35
N LEU A 172 3.06 25.62 -29.66
CA LEU A 172 3.85 26.65 -28.99
C LEU A 172 3.74 26.43 -27.48
N PHE A 173 4.87 26.46 -26.78
CA PHE A 173 4.94 26.26 -25.33
C PHE A 173 5.85 27.32 -24.69
N VAL A 174 5.67 27.55 -23.39
CA VAL A 174 6.51 28.46 -22.59
C VAL A 174 7.18 27.67 -21.47
N LEU A 175 8.47 27.90 -21.27
CA LEU A 175 9.31 27.30 -20.23
C LEU A 175 9.97 28.42 -19.41
N PRO A 176 9.40 28.83 -18.27
CA PRO A 176 10.03 29.78 -17.38
C PRO A 176 11.22 29.14 -16.66
N HIS A 177 12.35 29.83 -16.63
CA HIS A 177 13.53 29.38 -15.90
C HIS A 177 13.45 29.83 -14.43
N THR A 178 12.93 28.96 -13.58
CA THR A 178 12.75 29.17 -12.13
C THR A 178 13.11 27.91 -11.34
N ASP A 179 13.15 28.03 -10.01
CA ASP A 179 13.44 26.92 -9.07
C ASP A 179 12.51 25.70 -9.21
N HIS A 180 11.38 25.84 -9.92
CA HIS A 180 10.41 24.78 -10.18
C HIS A 180 10.51 24.18 -11.60
N LEU A 181 11.63 24.38 -12.31
CA LEU A 181 11.89 23.93 -13.69
C LEU A 181 11.40 22.51 -13.98
N VAL A 182 11.67 21.54 -13.09
CA VAL A 182 11.29 20.12 -13.27
C VAL A 182 9.77 19.93 -13.47
N GLY A 183 8.94 20.73 -12.80
CA GLY A 183 7.47 20.66 -12.95
C GLY A 183 7.01 21.09 -14.34
N TYR A 184 7.61 22.15 -14.90
CA TYR A 184 7.34 22.58 -16.28
C TYR A 184 7.87 21.57 -17.30
N ILE A 185 9.04 20.99 -17.07
CA ILE A 185 9.62 19.94 -17.91
C ILE A 185 8.69 18.71 -17.98
N ILE A 186 8.11 18.26 -16.87
CA ILE A 186 7.14 17.14 -16.87
C ILE A 186 5.88 17.49 -17.69
N ARG A 187 5.40 18.74 -17.64
CA ARG A 187 4.28 19.20 -18.49
C ARG A 187 4.64 19.18 -19.98
N LEU A 188 5.86 19.61 -20.33
CA LEU A 188 6.40 19.54 -21.69
C LEU A 188 6.56 18.10 -22.18
N GLU A 189 7.12 17.20 -21.36
CA GLU A 189 7.25 15.77 -21.70
C GLU A 189 5.88 15.17 -22.08
N ASN A 190 4.82 15.46 -21.32
CA ASN A 190 3.46 14.99 -21.65
C ASN A 190 2.91 15.59 -22.96
N ALA A 191 3.09 16.89 -23.21
CA ALA A 191 2.65 17.52 -24.47
C ALA A 191 3.40 16.97 -25.69
N PHE A 192 4.72 16.75 -25.57
CA PHE A 192 5.53 16.11 -26.61
C PHE A 192 5.10 14.66 -26.85
N TYR A 193 4.69 13.94 -25.79
CA TYR A 193 4.16 12.59 -25.89
C TYR A 193 2.89 12.57 -26.74
N GLU A 194 1.89 13.42 -26.49
CA GLU A 194 0.66 13.49 -27.28
C GLU A 194 0.90 13.76 -28.77
N HIS A 195 1.82 14.69 -29.08
CA HIS A 195 2.23 14.94 -30.45
C HIS A 195 2.88 13.71 -31.11
N ALA A 196 3.73 12.98 -30.39
CA ALA A 196 4.31 11.73 -30.88
C ALA A 196 3.27 10.60 -31.03
N GLN A 197 2.30 10.48 -30.11
CA GLN A 197 1.16 9.55 -30.25
C GLN A 197 0.36 9.84 -31.53
N THR A 198 0.12 11.11 -31.82
CA THR A 198 -0.57 11.56 -33.05
C THR A 198 0.22 11.20 -34.31
N TYR A 199 1.54 11.35 -34.28
CA TYR A 199 2.44 10.97 -35.38
C TYR A 199 2.39 9.46 -35.65
N TYR A 200 2.59 8.61 -34.63
CA TYR A 200 2.58 7.17 -34.82
C TYR A 200 1.19 6.64 -35.23
N TYR A 201 0.11 7.24 -34.71
CA TYR A 201 -1.25 6.94 -35.17
C TYR A 201 -1.46 7.25 -36.67
N THR A 202 -0.91 8.38 -37.15
CA THR A 202 -0.94 8.76 -38.57
C THR A 202 -0.13 7.79 -39.44
N GLU A 203 1.09 7.40 -39.03
CA GLU A 203 1.87 6.40 -39.76
C GLU A 203 1.20 5.00 -39.73
N ILE A 204 0.51 4.62 -38.65
CA ILE A 204 -0.31 3.39 -38.60
C ILE A 204 -1.44 3.44 -39.64
N ARG A 205 -2.22 4.54 -39.71
CA ARG A 205 -3.29 4.72 -40.72
C ARG A 205 -2.73 4.62 -42.13
N LYS A 206 -1.60 5.28 -42.40
CA LYS A 206 -0.89 5.30 -43.68
C LYS A 206 -0.39 3.92 -44.11
N VAL A 207 0.16 3.12 -43.18
CA VAL A 207 0.59 1.73 -43.44
C VAL A 207 -0.60 0.78 -43.61
N LYS A 208 -1.74 1.04 -42.96
CA LYS A 208 -3.01 0.31 -43.18
C LYS A 208 -3.59 0.60 -44.57
N SER A 209 -3.79 1.87 -44.93
CA SER A 209 -4.31 2.25 -46.25
C SER A 209 -3.42 1.71 -47.39
N HIS A 210 -2.09 1.81 -47.25
CA HIS A 210 -1.16 1.24 -48.23
C HIS A 210 -1.24 -0.30 -48.37
N LYS A 211 -1.78 -1.01 -47.37
CA LYS A 211 -1.99 -2.47 -47.41
C LYS A 211 -3.27 -2.85 -48.18
N GLU A 212 -4.26 -1.95 -48.28
CA GLU A 212 -5.52 -2.21 -48.98
C GLU A 212 -5.32 -2.33 -50.50
N PHE A 213 -4.35 -1.60 -51.06
CA PHE A 213 -3.96 -1.66 -52.48
C PHE A 213 -3.06 -2.87 -52.86
N LEU A 214 -2.95 -3.90 -52.01
CA LEU A 214 -2.05 -5.03 -52.24
C LEU A 214 -2.80 -6.33 -52.57
N ASN A 215 -2.54 -6.88 -53.75
CA ASN A 215 -2.95 -8.25 -54.10
C ASN A 215 -2.28 -9.28 -53.16
N LYS A 216 -3.10 -10.12 -52.49
CA LYS A 216 -2.64 -11.13 -51.51
C LYS A 216 -1.70 -12.18 -52.11
N THR A 217 -1.89 -12.56 -53.37
CA THR A 217 -1.18 -13.65 -54.02
C THR A 217 0.23 -13.23 -54.44
N THR A 218 0.38 -12.05 -55.05
CA THR A 218 1.69 -11.57 -55.54
C THR A 218 2.52 -10.85 -54.47
N HIS A 219 1.88 -10.27 -53.45
CA HIS A 219 2.55 -9.40 -52.48
C HIS A 219 2.65 -9.96 -51.06
N GLN A 220 2.71 -11.28 -50.88
CA GLN A 220 2.77 -11.93 -49.55
C GLN A 220 3.87 -11.36 -48.63
N LEU A 221 5.08 -11.14 -49.16
CA LEU A 221 6.21 -10.51 -48.44
C LEU A 221 5.88 -9.07 -47.98
N LEU A 222 5.02 -8.35 -48.71
CA LEU A 222 4.50 -7.05 -48.27
C LEU A 222 3.45 -7.20 -47.17
N PHE A 223 2.57 -8.21 -47.19
CA PHE A 223 1.58 -8.41 -46.13
C PHE A 223 2.24 -8.61 -44.76
N VAL A 224 3.29 -9.44 -44.68
CA VAL A 224 4.14 -9.56 -43.48
C VAL A 224 4.72 -8.20 -43.08
N ARG A 225 5.39 -7.52 -44.02
CA ARG A 225 6.04 -6.21 -43.79
C ARG A 225 5.06 -5.18 -43.21
N HIS A 226 3.84 -5.08 -43.72
CA HIS A 226 2.88 -4.08 -43.26
C HIS A 226 2.35 -4.42 -41.86
N GLN A 227 2.08 -5.69 -41.56
CA GLN A 227 1.65 -6.10 -40.21
C GLN A 227 2.78 -5.90 -39.18
N PHE A 228 4.03 -6.25 -39.50
CA PHE A 228 5.19 -5.97 -38.63
C PHE A 228 5.32 -4.46 -38.34
N LYS A 229 5.20 -3.62 -39.37
CA LYS A 229 5.29 -2.16 -39.21
C LYS A 229 4.17 -1.57 -38.38
N ILE A 230 2.92 -2.03 -38.58
CA ILE A 230 1.78 -1.60 -37.76
C ILE A 230 2.03 -2.01 -36.30
N ALA A 231 2.50 -3.23 -36.06
CA ALA A 231 2.80 -3.72 -34.71
C ALA A 231 3.91 -2.91 -34.02
N PHE A 232 5.01 -2.63 -34.72
CA PHE A 232 6.13 -1.84 -34.19
C PHE A 232 5.75 -0.36 -33.94
N PHE A 233 4.93 0.24 -34.81
CA PHE A 233 4.36 1.56 -34.53
C PHE A 233 3.34 1.54 -33.38
N SER A 234 2.61 0.44 -33.18
CA SER A 234 1.78 0.25 -31.98
C SER A 234 2.64 0.14 -30.71
N GLU A 235 3.80 -0.54 -30.73
CA GLU A 235 4.75 -0.49 -29.60
C GLU A 235 5.24 0.94 -29.32
N LEU A 236 5.61 1.71 -30.35
CA LEU A 236 6.01 3.12 -30.19
C LEU A 236 4.87 4.00 -29.63
N LYS A 237 3.63 3.68 -29.98
CA LYS A 237 2.38 4.24 -29.42
C LYS A 237 2.02 3.67 -28.02
N GLN A 238 2.90 2.86 -27.42
CA GLN A 238 2.67 2.06 -26.19
C GLN A 238 1.37 1.24 -26.19
N ASP A 239 0.83 0.95 -27.37
CA ASP A 239 -0.43 0.24 -27.63
C ASP A 239 -0.15 -1.27 -27.71
N THR A 240 0.38 -1.82 -26.61
CA THR A 240 0.99 -3.15 -26.56
C THR A 240 0.00 -4.28 -26.89
N GLN A 241 -1.28 -4.11 -26.54
CA GLN A 241 -2.35 -5.05 -26.88
C GLN A 241 -2.59 -5.14 -28.39
N ASN A 242 -2.69 -4.00 -29.08
CA ASN A 242 -2.80 -4.02 -30.54
C ASN A 242 -1.48 -4.45 -31.20
N ALA A 243 -0.32 -4.07 -30.64
CA ALA A 243 0.98 -4.54 -31.12
C ALA A 243 1.05 -6.08 -31.11
N LEU A 244 0.67 -6.72 -29.99
CA LEU A 244 0.62 -8.17 -29.83
C LEU A 244 -0.31 -8.83 -30.87
N LYS A 245 -1.51 -8.27 -31.09
CA LYS A 245 -2.45 -8.73 -32.12
C LYS A 245 -1.88 -8.63 -33.54
N TYR A 246 -1.23 -7.51 -33.88
CA TYR A 246 -0.63 -7.33 -35.19
C TYR A 246 0.64 -8.18 -35.39
N TYR A 247 1.43 -8.42 -34.34
CA TYR A 247 2.56 -9.36 -34.38
C TYR A 247 2.10 -10.81 -34.55
N ARG A 248 1.08 -11.28 -33.81
CA ARG A 248 0.47 -12.62 -34.03
C ARG A 248 -0.04 -12.78 -35.47
N THR A 249 -0.61 -11.72 -36.04
CA THR A 249 -1.05 -11.74 -37.45
C THR A 249 0.14 -11.76 -38.43
N ALA A 250 1.20 -10.99 -38.17
CA ALA A 250 2.43 -11.02 -38.96
C ALA A 250 3.12 -12.39 -38.91
N TYR A 251 3.10 -13.05 -37.74
CA TYR A 251 3.69 -14.36 -37.52
C TYR A 251 3.05 -15.44 -38.39
N ASN A 252 1.71 -15.52 -38.41
CA ASN A 252 0.99 -16.47 -39.26
C ASN A 252 1.32 -16.24 -40.75
N LEU A 253 1.29 -14.98 -41.20
CA LEU A 253 1.63 -14.60 -42.57
C LEU A 253 3.08 -14.94 -42.98
N VAL A 254 4.03 -15.04 -42.04
CA VAL A 254 5.41 -15.51 -42.33
C VAL A 254 5.44 -17.01 -42.61
N HIS A 255 4.61 -17.80 -41.93
CA HIS A 255 4.53 -19.24 -42.17
C HIS A 255 3.68 -19.61 -43.39
N GLU A 256 2.87 -18.69 -43.91
CA GLU A 256 2.17 -18.78 -45.21
C GLU A 256 3.10 -18.52 -46.42
N LEU A 257 4.32 -18.01 -46.21
CA LEU A 257 5.29 -17.75 -47.29
C LEU A 257 5.83 -19.07 -47.86
N ARG A 258 5.91 -19.16 -49.19
CA ARG A 258 6.67 -20.22 -49.86
C ARG A 258 8.16 -20.10 -49.54
N ALA A 259 8.71 -21.14 -48.92
CA ALA A 259 10.11 -21.22 -48.55
C ALA A 259 10.91 -21.98 -49.61
N HIS A 260 12.06 -21.41 -49.96
CA HIS A 260 13.06 -21.92 -50.88
C HIS A 260 14.43 -21.73 -50.22
N GLU A 261 15.47 -22.47 -50.60
CA GLU A 261 16.80 -22.39 -49.97
C GLU A 261 17.32 -20.96 -49.85
N THR A 262 17.17 -20.16 -50.92
CA THR A 262 17.61 -18.76 -51.00
C THR A 262 16.83 -17.77 -50.12
N ASN A 263 15.64 -18.12 -49.61
CA ASN A 263 14.82 -17.26 -48.74
C ASN A 263 14.53 -17.86 -47.35
N MET A 264 14.84 -19.14 -47.12
CA MET A 264 14.56 -19.89 -45.90
C MET A 264 15.11 -19.16 -44.66
N LEU A 265 16.32 -18.60 -44.77
CA LEU A 265 16.97 -17.91 -43.66
C LEU A 265 16.31 -16.55 -43.34
N GLU A 266 15.85 -15.80 -44.35
CA GLU A 266 15.09 -14.55 -44.11
C GLU A 266 13.74 -14.87 -43.44
N ILE A 267 13.05 -15.93 -43.89
CA ILE A 267 11.78 -16.39 -43.30
C ILE A 267 12.00 -16.83 -41.84
N LYS A 268 13.03 -17.63 -41.55
CA LYS A 268 13.39 -18.06 -40.17
C LYS A 268 13.74 -16.87 -39.29
N ASN A 269 14.61 -15.96 -39.73
CA ASN A 269 15.01 -14.80 -38.94
C ASN A 269 13.83 -13.85 -38.69
N MET A 270 12.95 -13.61 -39.67
CA MET A 270 11.75 -12.81 -39.48
C MET A 270 10.73 -13.48 -38.55
N ALA A 271 10.55 -14.80 -38.65
CA ALA A 271 9.72 -15.56 -37.72
C ALA A 271 10.26 -15.45 -36.28
N GLY A 272 11.57 -15.60 -36.09
CA GLY A 272 12.24 -15.43 -34.79
C GLY A 272 12.11 -14.01 -34.23
N PHE A 273 12.32 -12.98 -35.05
CA PHE A 273 12.17 -11.58 -34.63
C PHE A 273 10.74 -11.25 -34.18
N ILE A 274 9.73 -11.74 -34.92
CA ILE A 274 8.32 -11.59 -34.54
C ILE A 274 8.02 -12.42 -33.29
N ASN A 275 8.53 -13.65 -33.20
CA ASN A 275 8.31 -14.53 -32.06
C ASN A 275 8.87 -13.94 -30.77
N TYR A 276 10.08 -13.38 -30.81
CA TYR A 276 10.71 -12.64 -29.71
C TYR A 276 9.81 -11.49 -29.22
N LYS A 277 9.29 -10.67 -30.14
CA LYS A 277 8.34 -9.58 -29.81
C LYS A 277 7.03 -10.11 -29.19
N ILE A 278 6.45 -11.19 -29.72
CA ILE A 278 5.24 -11.81 -29.14
C ILE A 278 5.53 -12.31 -27.72
N CYS A 279 6.61 -13.08 -27.52
CA CYS A 279 6.95 -13.64 -26.21
C CYS A 279 7.21 -12.54 -25.17
N ARG A 280 7.95 -11.49 -25.55
CA ARG A 280 8.21 -10.34 -24.68
C ARG A 280 6.93 -9.59 -24.30
N LEU A 281 6.03 -9.33 -25.25
CA LEU A 281 4.75 -8.68 -24.98
C LEU A 281 3.84 -9.58 -24.11
N CYS A 282 3.86 -10.90 -24.30
CA CYS A 282 3.16 -11.83 -23.41
C CYS A 282 3.72 -11.81 -21.98
N PHE A 283 5.05 -11.74 -21.80
CA PHE A 283 5.65 -11.57 -20.47
C PHE A 283 5.30 -10.20 -19.84
N GLN A 284 5.34 -9.10 -20.61
CA GLN A 284 4.90 -7.77 -20.16
C GLN A 284 3.42 -7.75 -19.76
N HIS A 285 2.58 -8.56 -20.41
CA HIS A 285 1.17 -8.74 -20.06
C HIS A 285 0.91 -9.82 -19.00
N SER A 286 1.94 -10.32 -18.30
CA SER A 286 1.83 -11.34 -17.25
C SER A 286 1.14 -12.65 -17.68
N ILE A 287 1.22 -13.01 -18.96
CA ILE A 287 0.65 -14.24 -19.55
C ILE A 287 1.77 -15.21 -20.02
N PRO A 288 2.60 -15.75 -19.10
CA PRO A 288 3.77 -16.55 -19.46
C PRO A 288 3.41 -17.88 -20.13
N LEU A 289 2.25 -18.45 -19.82
CA LEU A 289 1.77 -19.69 -20.46
C LEU A 289 1.54 -19.49 -21.96
N GLU A 290 1.05 -18.33 -22.39
CA GLU A 290 0.94 -17.98 -23.81
C GLU A 290 2.31 -17.74 -24.45
N ALA A 291 3.25 -17.11 -23.74
CA ALA A 291 4.64 -16.96 -24.23
C ALA A 291 5.30 -18.33 -24.48
N ILE A 292 5.15 -19.26 -23.53
CA ILE A 292 5.70 -20.62 -23.59
C ILE A 292 5.02 -21.46 -24.67
N ALA A 293 3.69 -21.39 -24.80
CA ALA A 293 2.94 -22.11 -25.84
C ALA A 293 3.31 -21.60 -27.25
N GLN A 294 3.41 -20.27 -27.43
CA GLN A 294 3.86 -19.65 -28.67
C GLN A 294 5.31 -20.03 -29.00
N PHE A 295 6.23 -20.02 -28.03
CA PHE A 295 7.62 -20.42 -28.25
C PHE A 295 7.75 -21.90 -28.64
N ARG A 296 7.01 -22.81 -27.98
CA ARG A 296 6.95 -24.23 -28.37
C ARG A 296 6.47 -24.38 -29.81
N LYS A 297 5.32 -23.77 -30.16
CA LYS A 297 4.80 -23.72 -31.54
C LYS A 297 5.82 -23.17 -32.54
N HIS A 298 6.62 -22.18 -32.16
CA HIS A 298 7.68 -21.63 -33.01
C HIS A 298 8.79 -22.65 -33.26
N ILE A 299 9.28 -23.31 -32.21
CA ILE A 299 10.28 -24.37 -32.30
C ILE A 299 9.76 -25.56 -33.13
N ASP A 300 8.54 -26.03 -32.90
CA ASP A 300 7.96 -27.17 -33.63
C ASP A 300 7.79 -26.88 -35.14
N LEU A 301 7.39 -25.66 -35.50
CA LEU A 301 7.27 -25.20 -36.89
C LEU A 301 8.62 -24.94 -37.58
N CYS A 302 9.68 -24.63 -36.81
CA CYS A 302 10.99 -24.28 -37.35
C CYS A 302 11.97 -25.45 -37.34
N LYS A 303 11.87 -26.42 -36.42
CA LYS A 303 12.76 -27.60 -36.33
C LYS A 303 12.80 -28.45 -37.61
N LYS A 304 11.72 -28.45 -38.39
CA LYS A 304 11.65 -29.13 -39.71
C LYS A 304 12.17 -28.27 -40.88
N LYS A 305 12.58 -27.02 -40.63
CA LYS A 305 13.09 -26.05 -41.62
C LYS A 305 14.61 -25.92 -41.48
N ILE A 306 15.32 -26.99 -41.82
CA ILE A 306 16.79 -27.05 -41.76
C ILE A 306 17.37 -26.12 -42.82
N GLY A 307 17.25 -26.50 -44.10
CA GLY A 307 17.87 -25.85 -45.25
C GLY A 307 18.42 -26.93 -46.17
N SER A 308 19.52 -26.65 -46.87
CA SER A 308 20.38 -27.74 -47.35
C SER A 308 21.04 -28.48 -46.18
N ALA A 309 21.49 -29.71 -46.42
CA ALA A 309 22.20 -30.52 -45.43
C ALA A 309 23.56 -29.90 -45.06
N GLU A 310 24.30 -29.30 -46.00
CA GLU A 310 25.60 -28.67 -45.71
C GLU A 310 25.46 -27.51 -44.71
N LEU A 311 24.32 -26.80 -44.72
CA LEU A 311 24.02 -25.69 -43.81
C LEU A 311 23.29 -26.11 -42.53
N GLY A 312 23.32 -27.40 -42.18
CA GLY A 312 22.73 -27.93 -40.93
C GLY A 312 23.27 -27.22 -39.68
N PHE A 313 24.56 -26.88 -39.66
CA PHE A 313 25.18 -26.14 -38.56
C PHE A 313 24.60 -24.72 -38.38
N GLU A 314 24.22 -24.01 -39.46
CA GLU A 314 23.53 -22.72 -39.36
C GLU A 314 22.13 -22.86 -38.77
N HIS A 315 21.39 -23.90 -39.15
CA HIS A 315 20.09 -24.16 -38.54
C HIS A 315 20.21 -24.40 -37.03
N ILE A 316 21.18 -25.21 -36.61
CA ILE A 316 21.38 -25.56 -35.21
C ILE A 316 21.95 -24.38 -34.41
N ALA A 317 22.83 -23.56 -35.00
CA ALA A 317 23.27 -22.28 -34.43
C ALA A 317 22.09 -21.33 -34.17
N TRP A 318 21.19 -21.18 -35.15
CA TRP A 318 19.98 -20.38 -35.05
C TRP A 318 19.03 -20.92 -33.96
N MET A 319 18.84 -22.25 -33.88
CA MET A 319 18.03 -22.91 -32.85
C MET A 319 18.58 -22.65 -31.44
N SER A 320 19.89 -22.83 -31.23
CA SER A 320 20.57 -22.50 -29.97
C SER A 320 20.28 -21.06 -29.55
N LYS A 321 20.39 -20.10 -30.49
CA LYS A 321 20.11 -18.68 -30.23
C LYS A 321 18.63 -18.39 -29.93
N GLN A 322 17.66 -19.06 -30.57
CA GLN A 322 16.24 -18.90 -30.21
C GLN A 322 15.98 -19.35 -28.77
N PHE A 323 16.56 -20.49 -28.35
CA PHE A 323 16.45 -20.97 -26.97
C PHE A 323 17.15 -20.07 -25.95
N GLN A 324 18.34 -19.55 -26.27
CA GLN A 324 19.01 -18.54 -25.43
C GLN A 324 18.13 -17.30 -25.27
N SER A 325 17.68 -16.70 -26.37
CA SER A 325 16.94 -15.43 -26.37
C SER A 325 15.59 -15.51 -25.66
N PHE A 326 14.95 -16.68 -25.64
CA PHE A 326 13.74 -16.92 -24.83
C PHE A 326 14.07 -17.14 -23.35
N GLY A 327 15.18 -17.81 -23.04
CA GLY A 327 15.71 -17.91 -21.67
C GLY A 327 16.04 -16.54 -21.08
N ASP A 328 16.65 -15.66 -21.87
CA ASP A 328 16.98 -14.28 -21.50
C ASP A 328 15.69 -13.49 -21.17
N LEU A 329 14.70 -13.49 -22.07
CA LEU A 329 13.39 -12.84 -21.86
C LEU A 329 12.65 -13.37 -20.63
N PHE A 330 12.71 -14.68 -20.37
CA PHE A 330 12.02 -15.28 -19.24
C PHE A 330 12.74 -14.97 -17.92
N ASP A 331 14.08 -14.89 -17.89
CA ASP A 331 14.82 -14.44 -16.71
C ASP A 331 14.64 -12.93 -16.45
N GLU A 332 14.55 -12.08 -17.49
CA GLU A 332 14.13 -10.68 -17.39
C GLU A 332 12.73 -10.57 -16.76
N ALA A 333 11.75 -11.34 -17.26
CA ALA A 333 10.39 -11.34 -16.73
C ALA A 333 10.34 -11.77 -15.25
N VAL A 334 11.13 -12.77 -14.84
CA VAL A 334 11.23 -13.20 -13.44
C VAL A 334 11.88 -12.14 -12.56
N LYS A 335 12.91 -11.43 -13.04
CA LYS A 335 13.49 -10.27 -12.33
C LYS A 335 12.48 -9.13 -12.15
N LEU A 336 11.53 -8.98 -13.08
CA LEU A 336 10.44 -8.01 -13.01
C LEU A 336 9.22 -8.49 -12.19
N GLY A 337 9.34 -9.59 -11.44
CA GLY A 337 8.33 -10.06 -10.47
C GLY A 337 7.49 -11.27 -10.91
N LEU A 338 7.73 -11.82 -12.10
CA LEU A 338 7.01 -13.01 -12.57
C LEU A 338 7.43 -14.27 -11.79
N THR A 339 6.48 -14.97 -11.17
CA THR A 339 6.74 -16.25 -10.49
C THR A 339 6.90 -17.41 -11.47
N ALA A 340 8.15 -17.79 -11.78
CA ALA A 340 8.43 -19.01 -12.54
C ALA A 340 8.07 -20.28 -11.74
N ILE A 341 7.67 -21.34 -12.46
CA ILE A 341 7.24 -22.62 -11.87
C ILE A 341 8.38 -23.65 -12.05
N GLN A 342 8.54 -24.58 -11.11
CA GLN A 342 9.61 -25.60 -11.15
C GLN A 342 9.70 -26.36 -12.50
N THR A 343 8.55 -26.64 -13.13
CA THR A 343 8.44 -27.33 -14.43
C THR A 343 8.57 -26.40 -15.65
N GLN A 344 8.60 -25.08 -15.46
CA GLN A 344 8.62 -24.06 -16.51
C GLN A 344 9.46 -22.86 -16.02
N ASN A 345 10.78 -22.95 -16.21
CA ASN A 345 11.74 -21.96 -15.76
C ASN A 345 12.83 -21.69 -16.82
N PRO A 346 13.50 -20.51 -16.82
CA PRO A 346 14.57 -20.16 -17.76
C PRO A 346 15.67 -21.21 -17.94
N GLY A 347 16.05 -21.93 -16.88
CA GLY A 347 17.14 -22.93 -16.89
C GLY A 347 16.95 -24.03 -17.93
N PHE A 348 15.71 -24.47 -18.16
CA PHE A 348 15.39 -25.44 -19.22
C PHE A 348 15.77 -24.93 -20.62
N TYR A 349 15.54 -23.64 -20.88
CA TYR A 349 15.80 -23.03 -22.19
C TYR A 349 17.30 -22.82 -22.42
N TYR A 350 18.06 -22.40 -21.40
CA TYR A 350 19.52 -22.35 -21.47
C TYR A 350 20.15 -23.74 -21.68
N GLN A 351 19.60 -24.80 -21.06
CA GLN A 351 20.07 -26.17 -21.30
C GLN A 351 19.82 -26.63 -22.74
N GLN A 352 18.64 -26.35 -23.31
CA GLN A 352 18.36 -26.67 -24.72
C GLN A 352 19.22 -25.84 -25.67
N ALA A 353 19.52 -24.58 -25.34
CA ALA A 353 20.49 -23.77 -26.08
C ALA A 353 21.89 -24.40 -26.07
N ALA A 354 22.34 -24.90 -24.90
CA ALA A 354 23.62 -25.60 -24.76
C ALA A 354 23.66 -26.94 -25.50
N TYR A 355 22.57 -27.71 -25.49
CA TYR A 355 22.44 -28.95 -26.28
C TYR A 355 22.61 -28.65 -27.78
N TYR A 356 21.90 -27.66 -28.32
CA TYR A 356 22.07 -27.25 -29.71
C TYR A 356 23.48 -26.68 -29.99
N ALA A 357 24.15 -26.05 -29.02
CA ALA A 357 25.55 -25.65 -29.18
C ALA A 357 26.53 -26.84 -29.26
N GLN A 358 26.22 -27.96 -28.58
CA GLN A 358 26.98 -29.22 -28.70
C GLN A 358 26.72 -29.91 -30.06
N GLU A 359 25.46 -29.95 -30.51
CA GLU A 359 25.06 -30.49 -31.82
C GLU A 359 25.70 -29.69 -32.98
N ARG A 360 25.78 -28.35 -32.89
CA ARG A 360 26.51 -27.48 -33.83
C ARG A 360 27.98 -27.91 -33.96
N LYS A 361 28.66 -28.19 -32.84
CA LYS A 361 30.06 -28.62 -32.83
C LYS A 361 30.28 -29.96 -33.53
N GLN A 362 29.31 -30.88 -33.46
CA GLN A 362 29.37 -32.18 -34.13
C GLN A 362 29.13 -32.08 -35.64
N LEU A 363 28.24 -31.17 -36.08
CA LEU A 363 28.00 -30.92 -37.50
C LEU A 363 29.14 -30.14 -38.19
N ALA A 364 29.93 -29.39 -37.43
CA ALA A 364 31.09 -28.65 -37.95
C ALA A 364 32.30 -29.55 -38.31
N SER A 365 32.30 -30.82 -37.89
CA SER A 365 33.38 -31.80 -38.10
C SER A 365 33.07 -32.83 -39.20
N ILE A 366 32.44 -32.40 -40.30
CA ILE A 366 32.11 -33.24 -41.46
C ILE A 366 32.89 -32.70 -42.68
N ASP A 367 33.65 -33.56 -43.34
CA ASP A 367 34.37 -33.21 -44.59
C ASP A 367 33.43 -33.19 -45.81
N PRO A 368 33.52 -32.17 -46.70
CA PRO A 368 32.56 -31.97 -47.79
C PRO A 368 32.91 -32.72 -49.10
N PRO A 369 31.92 -33.07 -49.97
CA PRO A 369 32.14 -34.01 -51.08
C PRO A 369 32.51 -33.41 -52.45
N ASP A 370 32.35 -32.11 -52.71
CA ASP A 370 32.62 -31.47 -54.01
C ASP A 370 33.53 -30.21 -53.87
N PRO A 371 34.65 -30.06 -54.62
CA PRO A 371 35.88 -29.62 -53.96
C PRO A 371 36.38 -28.18 -54.22
N GLU A 372 35.76 -27.34 -55.06
CA GLU A 372 36.40 -26.09 -55.54
C GLU A 372 35.76 -24.80 -54.99
N LYS A 373 34.65 -24.34 -55.61
CA LYS A 373 34.05 -23.03 -55.30
C LYS A 373 33.35 -23.00 -53.94
N GLU A 374 32.71 -24.11 -53.56
CA GLU A 374 32.03 -24.20 -52.27
C GLU A 374 33.03 -24.38 -51.12
N LYS A 375 34.05 -25.21 -51.32
CA LYS A 375 35.19 -25.37 -50.40
C LYS A 375 35.84 -24.03 -50.03
N SER A 376 35.95 -23.10 -50.99
CA SER A 376 36.46 -21.75 -50.73
C SER A 376 35.60 -20.93 -49.75
N GLY A 377 34.27 -21.07 -49.83
CA GLY A 377 33.33 -20.43 -48.90
C GLY A 377 33.23 -21.14 -47.55
N ILE A 378 33.14 -22.47 -47.56
CA ILE A 378 33.05 -23.31 -46.38
C ILE A 378 34.33 -23.20 -45.54
N LEU A 379 35.51 -23.26 -46.15
CA LEU A 379 36.80 -23.10 -45.44
C LEU A 379 36.91 -21.73 -44.77
N ALA A 380 36.43 -20.65 -45.42
CA ALA A 380 36.42 -19.31 -44.84
C ALA A 380 35.46 -19.16 -43.64
N LEU A 381 34.39 -19.95 -43.59
CA LEU A 381 33.48 -20.04 -42.44
C LEU A 381 34.06 -20.94 -41.34
N GLN A 382 34.61 -22.10 -41.69
CA GLN A 382 35.24 -23.04 -40.75
C GLN A 382 36.48 -22.43 -40.05
N LEU A 383 37.29 -21.65 -40.77
CA LEU A 383 38.42 -20.91 -40.16
C LEU A 383 37.92 -19.91 -39.10
N LYS A 384 36.88 -19.12 -39.42
CA LYS A 384 36.25 -18.20 -38.45
C LYS A 384 35.60 -18.94 -37.26
N GLU A 385 35.02 -20.10 -37.50
CA GLU A 385 34.41 -20.93 -36.46
C GLU A 385 35.49 -21.53 -35.53
N ARG A 386 36.69 -21.80 -36.05
CA ARG A 386 37.84 -22.29 -35.26
C ARG A 386 38.37 -21.27 -34.26
N ASP A 387 38.19 -19.98 -34.54
CA ASP A 387 38.54 -18.87 -33.64
C ASP A 387 37.48 -18.61 -32.54
N VAL A 388 36.33 -19.30 -32.58
CA VAL A 388 35.30 -19.20 -31.53
C VAL A 388 35.69 -20.10 -30.35
N PRO A 389 35.82 -19.56 -29.11
CA PRO A 389 36.19 -20.35 -27.93
C PRO A 389 35.02 -21.22 -27.44
N HIS A 390 34.74 -22.30 -28.18
CA HIS A 390 33.63 -23.21 -27.96
C HIS A 390 33.60 -23.75 -26.52
N SER A 391 34.77 -24.07 -25.94
CA SER A 391 34.87 -24.56 -24.57
C SER A 391 34.41 -23.51 -23.56
N GLU A 392 34.85 -22.25 -23.67
CA GLU A 392 34.42 -21.16 -22.78
C GLU A 392 32.92 -20.88 -22.92
N LEU A 393 32.42 -20.88 -24.16
CA LEU A 393 31.01 -20.59 -24.46
C LEU A 393 30.09 -21.71 -23.92
N ILE A 394 30.49 -22.98 -24.06
CA ILE A 394 29.81 -24.13 -23.45
C ILE A 394 29.93 -24.10 -21.92
N ILE A 395 31.10 -23.79 -21.35
CA ILE A 395 31.30 -23.69 -19.89
C ILE A 395 30.45 -22.54 -19.32
N ALA A 396 30.37 -21.39 -19.98
CA ALA A 396 29.53 -20.28 -19.56
C ALA A 396 28.04 -20.62 -19.62
N LEU A 397 27.57 -21.28 -20.69
CA LEU A 397 26.18 -21.73 -20.81
C LEU A 397 25.83 -22.85 -19.81
N LEU A 398 26.73 -23.82 -19.56
CA LEU A 398 26.53 -24.87 -18.57
C LEU A 398 26.60 -24.33 -17.14
N SER A 399 27.53 -23.42 -16.84
CA SER A 399 27.58 -22.72 -15.54
C SER A 399 26.31 -21.89 -15.31
N SER A 400 25.80 -21.21 -16.34
CA SER A 400 24.53 -20.51 -16.29
C SER A 400 23.36 -21.47 -16.09
N ALA A 401 23.33 -22.61 -16.79
CA ALA A 401 22.29 -23.62 -16.63
C ALA A 401 22.32 -24.24 -15.22
N VAL A 402 23.50 -24.58 -14.69
CA VAL A 402 23.69 -25.08 -13.32
C VAL A 402 23.28 -24.03 -12.29
N ALA A 403 23.63 -22.74 -12.48
CA ALA A 403 23.18 -21.65 -11.62
C ALA A 403 21.65 -21.46 -11.66
N GLN A 404 21.02 -21.60 -12.82
CA GLN A 404 19.56 -21.54 -12.95
C GLN A 404 18.88 -22.81 -12.39
N PHE A 405 19.49 -24.00 -12.49
CA PHE A 405 19.00 -25.23 -11.83
C PHE A 405 19.16 -25.17 -10.30
N LYS A 406 20.20 -24.48 -9.81
CA LYS A 406 20.43 -24.13 -8.40
C LYS A 406 19.36 -23.15 -7.89
N LYS A 407 18.95 -22.19 -8.72
CA LYS A 407 17.88 -21.20 -8.46
C LYS A 407 16.46 -21.81 -8.50
N TYR A 408 16.16 -22.67 -9.49
CA TYR A 408 14.82 -23.23 -9.74
C TYR A 408 14.61 -24.69 -9.29
N LYS A 409 15.63 -25.30 -8.68
CA LYS A 409 15.60 -26.60 -7.97
C LYS A 409 15.14 -27.77 -8.84
N CYS A 410 16.00 -28.18 -9.76
CA CYS A 410 15.82 -29.37 -10.62
C CYS A 410 16.84 -30.48 -10.29
N PRO A 411 16.83 -31.09 -9.07
CA PRO A 411 17.91 -31.98 -8.61
C PRO A 411 18.12 -33.22 -9.49
N ARG A 412 17.05 -33.78 -10.09
CA ARG A 412 17.17 -34.87 -11.08
C ARG A 412 18.06 -34.50 -12.28
N MET A 413 17.96 -33.26 -12.77
CA MET A 413 18.76 -32.79 -13.90
C MET A 413 20.19 -32.39 -13.49
N LYS A 414 20.42 -32.09 -12.21
CA LYS A 414 21.77 -31.98 -11.65
C LYS A 414 22.47 -33.34 -11.60
N SER A 415 21.83 -34.34 -10.98
CA SER A 415 22.34 -35.72 -10.92
C SER A 415 22.63 -36.31 -12.31
N HIS A 416 21.78 -36.02 -13.30
CA HIS A 416 21.98 -36.44 -14.69
C HIS A 416 23.16 -35.76 -15.39
N LEU A 417 23.65 -34.62 -14.87
CA LEU A 417 24.87 -33.96 -15.33
C LEU A 417 26.13 -34.52 -14.63
N THR A 418 26.01 -34.95 -13.36
CA THR A 418 27.15 -35.47 -12.57
C THR A 418 27.48 -36.93 -12.88
N SER A 419 26.49 -37.78 -13.17
CA SER A 419 26.68 -39.24 -13.34
C SER A 419 26.81 -39.66 -14.81
N THR A 420 27.77 -39.09 -15.54
CA THR A 420 28.18 -39.59 -16.88
C THR A 420 29.16 -40.77 -16.82
N LEU A 421 29.80 -41.00 -15.66
CA LEU A 421 30.65 -42.17 -15.41
C LEU A 421 29.84 -43.46 -15.30
N LYS A 422 30.34 -44.55 -15.91
CA LYS A 422 29.77 -45.89 -15.78
C LYS A 422 30.00 -46.46 -14.38
N GLU A 423 29.12 -47.36 -13.93
CA GLU A 423 29.18 -47.93 -12.58
C GLU A 423 30.50 -48.70 -12.32
N ASP A 424 31.04 -49.37 -13.34
CA ASP A 424 32.34 -50.06 -13.27
C ASP A 424 33.51 -49.10 -13.01
N GLN A 425 33.43 -47.87 -13.53
CA GLN A 425 34.45 -46.84 -13.29
C GLN A 425 34.34 -46.31 -11.86
N LYS A 426 33.11 -46.05 -11.36
CA LYS A 426 32.90 -45.68 -9.95
C LYS A 426 33.44 -46.76 -9.00
N SER A 427 33.15 -48.03 -9.30
CA SER A 427 33.60 -49.21 -8.56
C SER A 427 35.14 -49.31 -8.50
N ARG A 428 35.85 -49.04 -9.60
CA ARG A 428 37.31 -49.00 -9.62
C ARG A 428 37.88 -47.81 -8.84
N ILE A 429 37.34 -46.61 -9.03
CA ILE A 429 37.79 -45.40 -8.33
C ILE A 429 37.63 -45.54 -6.81
N GLU A 430 36.50 -46.09 -6.36
CA GLU A 430 36.21 -46.36 -4.95
C GLU A 430 37.18 -47.38 -4.34
N LYS A 431 37.45 -48.50 -5.03
CA LYS A 431 38.42 -49.51 -4.57
C LYS A 431 39.83 -48.93 -4.48
N ASN A 432 40.24 -48.13 -5.47
CA ASN A 432 41.51 -47.41 -5.44
C ASN A 432 41.58 -46.41 -4.28
N LEU A 433 40.51 -45.69 -3.98
CA LEU A 433 40.46 -44.79 -2.82
C LEU A 433 40.64 -45.55 -1.49
N ILE A 434 39.97 -46.69 -1.32
CA ILE A 434 40.11 -47.55 -0.14
C ILE A 434 41.56 -48.04 -0.01
N LYS A 435 42.18 -48.50 -1.11
CA LYS A 435 43.59 -48.90 -1.15
C LYS A 435 44.54 -47.79 -0.70
N VAL A 436 44.36 -46.56 -1.19
CA VAL A 436 45.17 -45.39 -0.77
C VAL A 436 45.05 -45.12 0.74
N LEU A 437 43.85 -45.22 1.31
CA LEU A 437 43.63 -45.05 2.75
C LEU A 437 44.35 -46.15 3.58
N MET A 438 44.44 -47.37 3.05
CA MET A 438 45.16 -48.50 3.66
C MET A 438 46.68 -48.53 3.35
N ASN A 439 47.25 -47.50 2.73
CA ASN A 439 48.64 -47.47 2.22
C ASN A 439 48.98 -48.52 1.13
N GLU A 440 47.98 -49.18 0.54
CA GLU A 440 48.18 -50.09 -0.60
C GLU A 440 48.45 -49.33 -1.92
N CYS A 441 48.94 -50.05 -2.94
CA CYS A 441 49.08 -49.51 -4.29
C CYS A 441 47.72 -49.56 -5.03
N PRO A 442 47.27 -48.46 -5.66
CA PRO A 442 46.10 -48.45 -6.54
C PRO A 442 46.21 -49.45 -7.71
N ASP A 443 45.07 -49.97 -8.15
CA ASP A 443 44.95 -50.74 -9.38
C ASP A 443 45.02 -49.83 -10.62
N THR A 444 45.56 -50.35 -11.71
CA THR A 444 45.80 -49.62 -12.96
C THR A 444 44.52 -49.25 -13.70
N GLU A 445 44.48 -48.07 -14.32
CA GLU A 445 43.46 -47.76 -15.32
C GLU A 445 43.64 -48.61 -16.60
N PRO A 446 42.57 -48.90 -17.35
CA PRO A 446 42.64 -49.60 -18.64
C PRO A 446 43.52 -48.85 -19.65
N GLU A 447 44.00 -49.58 -20.67
CA GLU A 447 44.75 -49.04 -21.81
C GLU A 447 46.11 -48.38 -21.46
N CYS A 448 46.54 -48.43 -20.20
CA CYS A 448 47.85 -47.96 -19.75
C CYS A 448 48.99 -48.91 -20.15
N ASP A 449 50.15 -48.36 -20.53
CA ASP A 449 51.32 -49.15 -20.93
C ASP A 449 51.96 -49.91 -19.75
N PRO A 450 52.25 -51.23 -19.87
CA PRO A 450 52.81 -52.04 -18.79
C PRO A 450 54.16 -51.58 -18.22
N ALA A 451 55.02 -50.91 -19.00
CA ALA A 451 56.29 -50.40 -18.50
C ALA A 451 56.10 -49.11 -17.68
N THR A 452 55.21 -48.22 -18.11
CA THR A 452 54.79 -47.05 -17.31
C THR A 452 54.12 -47.46 -16.01
N VAL A 453 53.25 -48.48 -16.03
CA VAL A 453 52.61 -49.08 -14.85
C VAL A 453 53.65 -49.53 -13.83
N LYS A 454 54.62 -50.36 -14.24
CA LYS A 454 55.64 -50.90 -13.34
C LYS A 454 56.52 -49.79 -12.74
N THR A 455 56.80 -48.75 -13.52
CA THR A 455 57.53 -47.56 -13.06
C THR A 455 56.74 -46.79 -12.00
N ALA A 456 55.43 -46.59 -12.21
CA ALA A 456 54.55 -45.93 -11.26
C ALA A 456 54.37 -46.73 -9.95
N GLN A 457 54.29 -48.05 -10.03
CA GLN A 457 54.20 -48.93 -8.84
C GLN A 457 55.44 -48.84 -7.95
N ASN A 458 56.63 -48.82 -8.53
CA ASN A 458 57.88 -48.62 -7.78
C ASN A 458 57.88 -47.25 -7.08
N LEU A 459 57.57 -46.18 -7.83
CA LEU A 459 57.51 -44.81 -7.28
C LEU A 459 56.46 -44.67 -6.17
N TRP A 460 55.36 -45.43 -6.22
CA TRP A 460 54.37 -45.48 -5.14
C TRP A 460 54.94 -46.15 -3.89
N ALA A 461 55.58 -47.31 -4.03
CA ALA A 461 56.22 -48.01 -2.90
C ALA A 461 57.29 -47.14 -2.23
N ASP A 462 58.17 -46.50 -3.01
CA ASP A 462 59.17 -45.56 -2.52
C ASP A 462 58.51 -44.43 -1.70
N ARG A 463 57.42 -43.84 -2.20
CA ARG A 463 56.70 -42.74 -1.53
C ARG A 463 55.85 -43.16 -0.35
N VAL A 464 55.42 -44.41 -0.26
CA VAL A 464 54.79 -44.97 0.97
C VAL A 464 55.85 -45.15 2.07
N SER A 465 57.07 -45.55 1.71
CA SER A 465 58.17 -45.73 2.68
C SER A 465 58.72 -44.42 3.30
N LEU A 466 58.43 -43.27 2.69
CA LEU A 466 58.95 -41.94 3.07
C LEU A 466 57.92 -41.04 3.79
N ALA A 467 56.78 -41.59 4.22
CA ALA A 467 55.62 -40.79 4.63
C ALA A 467 55.82 -40.00 5.95
N GLY A 468 55.86 -38.67 5.84
CA GLY A 468 55.66 -37.73 6.95
C GLY A 468 54.33 -36.98 6.78
N SER A 469 53.54 -36.92 7.86
CA SER A 469 52.13 -36.53 7.91
C SER A 469 51.17 -37.46 7.14
N ASN A 470 50.13 -37.92 7.83
CA ASN A 470 49.12 -38.88 7.33
C ASN A 470 47.73 -38.25 7.14
N ASP A 471 47.62 -36.94 7.36
CA ASP A 471 46.40 -36.16 7.39
C ASP A 471 46.15 -35.38 6.08
N PHE A 472 44.96 -35.58 5.51
CA PHE A 472 44.49 -34.83 4.35
C PHE A 472 43.14 -34.16 4.68
N ILE A 473 42.94 -32.90 4.30
CA ILE A 473 41.67 -32.20 4.49
C ILE A 473 41.10 -31.85 3.11
N ILE A 474 39.87 -32.28 2.84
CA ILE A 474 39.12 -31.90 1.64
C ILE A 474 37.94 -31.03 2.07
N GLU A 475 38.03 -29.73 1.75
CA GLU A 475 36.88 -28.85 1.79
C GLU A 475 35.91 -29.22 0.67
N VAL A 476 34.79 -29.85 1.01
CA VAL A 476 33.83 -30.37 0.02
C VAL A 476 32.83 -29.33 -0.49
N GLN A 477 33.06 -28.04 -0.19
CA GLN A 477 32.10 -26.96 -0.41
C GLN A 477 31.88 -26.59 -1.88
N ASP A 478 32.91 -26.75 -2.73
CA ASP A 478 32.88 -26.43 -4.16
C ASP A 478 32.71 -27.66 -5.07
N TYR A 479 32.65 -28.85 -4.47
CA TYR A 479 32.52 -30.13 -5.16
C TYR A 479 31.10 -30.72 -5.00
N VAL A 480 30.80 -31.79 -5.74
CA VAL A 480 29.67 -32.68 -5.42
C VAL A 480 30.27 -33.92 -4.75
N PRO A 481 30.33 -33.99 -3.41
CA PRO A 481 30.98 -35.09 -2.72
C PRO A 481 30.16 -36.39 -2.78
N PHE A 482 30.85 -37.52 -2.85
CA PHE A 482 30.25 -38.86 -2.86
C PHE A 482 29.64 -39.25 -1.51
N VAL A 483 30.08 -38.62 -0.41
CA VAL A 483 29.35 -38.57 0.86
C VAL A 483 28.64 -37.22 0.95
N GLN A 484 27.34 -37.23 1.20
CA GLN A 484 26.55 -36.03 1.43
C GLN A 484 26.23 -35.90 2.92
N CYS A 485 26.37 -34.68 3.47
CA CYS A 485 26.00 -34.33 4.84
C CYS A 485 24.83 -33.35 4.85
N LYS A 486 23.93 -33.46 5.84
CA LYS A 486 22.92 -32.44 6.20
C LYS A 486 22.80 -32.38 7.73
N ALA A 487 22.95 -31.22 8.35
CA ALA A 487 22.70 -31.05 9.78
C ALA A 487 21.50 -30.14 10.06
N ARG A 488 20.76 -30.45 11.12
CA ARG A 488 19.51 -29.79 11.45
C ARG A 488 19.27 -29.71 12.96
N PHE A 489 19.27 -28.49 13.51
CA PHE A 489 18.63 -28.22 14.80
C PHE A 489 17.12 -28.51 14.71
N LEU A 490 16.53 -29.15 15.72
CA LEU A 490 15.11 -29.53 15.64
C LEU A 490 14.13 -28.34 15.72
N SER A 491 14.52 -27.25 16.37
CA SER A 491 13.75 -26.01 16.44
C SER A 491 14.59 -24.80 15.99
N PRO A 492 14.03 -23.82 15.25
CA PRO A 492 14.74 -22.58 14.89
C PRO A 492 15.03 -21.69 16.10
N SER A 493 14.36 -21.96 17.22
CA SER A 493 14.68 -21.39 18.53
C SER A 493 14.37 -22.39 19.64
N PHE A 494 15.28 -22.53 20.60
CA PHE A 494 15.01 -23.27 21.84
C PHE A 494 14.87 -22.26 22.98
N HIS A 495 13.85 -22.44 23.82
CA HIS A 495 13.82 -21.75 25.11
C HIS A 495 14.98 -22.27 25.96
N VAL A 496 15.59 -21.39 26.76
CA VAL A 496 16.74 -21.73 27.61
C VAL A 496 16.45 -22.87 28.59
N ASP A 497 15.17 -23.10 28.94
CA ASP A 497 14.72 -24.21 29.78
C ASP A 497 14.38 -25.51 29.03
N VAL A 498 14.78 -25.62 27.76
CA VAL A 498 14.62 -26.81 26.91
C VAL A 498 15.98 -27.23 26.34
N PRO A 499 16.38 -28.52 26.38
CA PRO A 499 17.63 -28.95 25.78
C PRO A 499 17.63 -28.71 24.26
N VAL A 500 18.70 -28.10 23.76
CA VAL A 500 18.98 -27.92 22.34
C VAL A 500 19.23 -29.31 21.73
N GLN A 501 18.50 -29.62 20.66
CA GLN A 501 18.58 -30.91 19.96
C GLN A 501 19.01 -30.72 18.51
N LEU A 502 20.02 -31.48 18.10
CA LEU A 502 20.64 -31.45 16.78
C LEU A 502 20.69 -32.87 16.19
N HIS A 503 20.31 -33.02 14.92
CA HIS A 503 20.57 -34.22 14.15
C HIS A 503 21.58 -33.94 13.02
N VAL A 504 22.50 -34.88 12.79
CA VAL A 504 23.36 -34.92 11.60
C VAL A 504 23.00 -36.14 10.76
N TYR A 505 22.82 -35.94 9.47
CA TYR A 505 22.43 -36.96 8.50
C TYR A 505 23.52 -37.13 7.45
N LEU A 506 23.95 -38.38 7.23
CA LEU A 506 24.96 -38.76 6.24
C LEU A 506 24.37 -39.73 5.22
N LYS A 507 24.79 -39.64 3.97
CA LYS A 507 24.40 -40.57 2.89
C LYS A 507 25.55 -40.73 1.89
N ALA A 508 25.83 -41.97 1.49
CA ALA A 508 26.82 -42.27 0.46
C ALA A 508 26.16 -42.54 -0.91
N ASP A 509 26.80 -42.05 -1.97
CA ASP A 509 26.44 -42.21 -3.39
C ASP A 509 27.56 -42.93 -4.17
N CYS A 510 28.28 -43.83 -3.48
CA CYS A 510 29.31 -44.71 -4.03
C CYS A 510 28.81 -46.16 -4.12
N PRO A 511 29.36 -47.02 -5.00
CA PRO A 511 28.85 -48.38 -5.21
C PRO A 511 28.94 -49.37 -4.03
N HIS A 512 29.89 -49.20 -3.10
CA HIS A 512 30.11 -50.12 -1.96
C HIS A 512 30.01 -49.37 -0.61
N PRO A 513 29.89 -50.09 0.53
CA PRO A 513 29.87 -49.44 1.85
C PRO A 513 31.22 -48.82 2.22
N ILE A 514 31.22 -47.58 2.69
CA ILE A 514 32.41 -46.88 3.18
C ILE A 514 32.38 -46.72 4.70
N ARG A 515 33.50 -47.07 5.36
CA ARG A 515 33.72 -46.83 6.80
C ARG A 515 34.36 -45.48 7.05
N PHE A 516 34.03 -44.89 8.19
CA PHE A 516 34.65 -43.69 8.74
C PHE A 516 35.04 -43.97 10.20
N SER A 517 35.82 -43.09 10.83
CA SER A 517 36.38 -43.29 12.17
C SER A 517 35.99 -42.20 13.19
N LYS A 518 35.68 -40.99 12.71
CA LYS A 518 35.28 -39.86 13.56
C LYS A 518 34.28 -38.92 12.85
N LEU A 519 33.36 -38.33 13.63
CA LEU A 519 32.42 -37.29 13.20
C LEU A 519 32.37 -36.19 14.27
N CYS A 520 32.60 -34.93 13.87
CA CYS A 520 32.58 -33.76 14.74
C CYS A 520 31.66 -32.66 14.18
N VAL A 521 31.06 -31.87 15.07
CA VAL A 521 30.36 -30.62 14.74
C VAL A 521 30.91 -29.49 15.61
N SER A 522 31.45 -28.44 14.99
CA SER A 522 31.87 -27.23 15.70
C SER A 522 30.81 -26.14 15.64
N PHE A 523 30.74 -25.32 16.68
CA PHE A 523 29.84 -24.17 16.77
C PHE A 523 30.61 -22.85 16.96
N ASN A 524 29.90 -21.75 16.73
CA ASN A 524 30.37 -20.40 17.03
C ASN A 524 30.65 -20.13 18.52
N ASN A 525 29.99 -20.85 19.44
CA ASN A 525 30.50 -21.04 20.81
C ASN A 525 31.08 -22.45 20.93
N GLN A 526 32.41 -22.53 21.01
CA GLN A 526 33.19 -23.78 21.07
C GLN A 526 32.87 -24.65 22.28
N GLU A 527 32.31 -24.09 23.35
CA GLU A 527 31.94 -24.80 24.58
C GLU A 527 30.86 -25.88 24.35
N TYR A 528 30.14 -25.83 23.22
CA TYR A 528 29.16 -26.82 22.83
C TYR A 528 29.72 -27.98 21.97
N ASN A 529 30.94 -27.85 21.42
CA ASN A 529 31.54 -28.82 20.50
C ASN A 529 31.66 -30.22 21.14
N GLN A 530 32.06 -30.27 22.43
CA GLN A 530 32.21 -31.48 23.25
C GLN A 530 30.92 -32.33 23.38
N PHE A 531 29.75 -31.78 23.08
CA PHE A 531 28.47 -32.51 23.10
C PHE A 531 28.08 -33.08 21.72
N CYS A 532 28.89 -32.82 20.68
CA CYS A 532 28.58 -33.11 19.28
C CYS A 532 29.74 -33.82 18.54
N GLU A 533 30.30 -34.83 19.19
CA GLU A 533 31.45 -35.62 18.72
C GLU A 533 31.16 -37.14 18.84
N VAL A 534 31.65 -37.92 17.87
CA VAL A 534 31.57 -39.39 17.85
C VAL A 534 32.88 -39.95 17.30
N GLU A 535 33.54 -40.86 18.02
CA GLU A 535 34.76 -41.56 17.61
C GLU A 535 34.70 -43.02 18.09
N GLU A 536 35.13 -43.99 17.26
CA GLU A 536 35.20 -45.41 17.65
C GLU A 536 36.55 -45.70 18.35
N PRO A 537 36.57 -46.13 19.64
CA PRO A 537 37.79 -46.70 20.24
C PRO A 537 38.09 -48.06 19.62
N TYR A 538 39.37 -48.34 19.35
CA TYR A 538 39.78 -49.47 18.52
C TYR A 538 40.18 -50.69 19.38
N GLU A 539 39.31 -51.70 19.43
CA GLU A 539 39.72 -53.07 19.78
C GLU A 539 40.05 -53.87 18.50
N SER A 540 40.99 -54.80 18.62
CA SER A 540 41.74 -55.34 17.49
C SER A 540 41.08 -56.54 16.80
N ASN A 541 41.29 -56.62 15.48
CA ASN A 541 41.24 -57.85 14.68
C ASN A 541 39.90 -58.59 14.61
N ASP A 542 38.92 -58.01 13.92
CA ASP A 542 38.04 -58.82 13.07
C ASP A 542 37.61 -58.04 11.80
N ILE A 543 37.83 -58.65 10.63
CA ILE A 543 37.68 -57.98 9.31
C ILE A 543 36.70 -58.73 8.39
N LEU A 544 36.23 -59.93 8.74
CA LEU A 544 35.55 -60.85 7.82
C LEU A 544 34.15 -61.35 8.27
N GLU A 545 33.54 -60.73 9.28
CA GLU A 545 32.16 -61.00 9.72
C GLU A 545 31.17 -59.92 9.20
N PRO A 546 30.23 -60.24 8.29
CA PRO A 546 29.23 -59.29 7.77
C PRO A 546 27.97 -59.18 8.67
N SER A 547 28.08 -59.55 9.95
CA SER A 547 26.95 -59.79 10.87
C SER A 547 26.49 -58.58 11.70
N GLY A 548 27.29 -57.51 11.80
CA GLY A 548 26.98 -56.32 12.61
C GLY A 548 27.04 -54.99 11.84
N GLN A 549 25.98 -54.17 11.93
CA GLN A 549 25.97 -52.80 11.40
C GLN A 549 26.71 -51.81 12.33
N GLY A 550 28.05 -51.94 12.40
CA GLY A 550 28.95 -51.07 13.18
C GLY A 550 28.65 -49.57 13.00
N ASN A 551 28.95 -48.76 14.02
CA ASN A 551 28.29 -47.46 14.14
C ASN A 551 28.81 -46.40 13.14
N MET A 552 30.01 -46.60 12.62
CA MET A 552 30.72 -45.67 11.73
C MET A 552 30.86 -46.21 10.28
N CYS A 553 29.74 -46.64 9.69
CA CYS A 553 29.69 -47.16 8.31
C CYS A 553 28.49 -46.58 7.52
N LEU A 554 28.72 -46.17 6.27
CA LEU A 554 27.72 -45.65 5.35
C LEU A 554 27.46 -46.66 4.22
N VAL A 555 26.22 -47.13 4.11
CA VAL A 555 25.78 -48.09 3.08
C VAL A 555 25.21 -47.33 1.88
N PRO A 556 25.52 -47.73 0.63
CA PRO A 556 25.07 -47.05 -0.59
C PRO A 556 23.57 -46.71 -0.58
N GLY A 557 23.25 -45.46 -0.91
CA GLY A 557 21.88 -44.96 -1.02
C GLY A 557 21.10 -44.82 0.29
N LYS A 558 21.57 -45.37 1.42
CA LYS A 558 20.88 -45.30 2.73
C LYS A 558 21.29 -44.05 3.50
N THR A 559 20.31 -43.39 4.11
CA THR A 559 20.52 -42.29 5.06
C THR A 559 20.87 -42.85 6.44
N ARG A 560 21.97 -42.39 7.05
CA ARG A 560 22.31 -42.63 8.47
C ARG A 560 22.12 -41.33 9.27
N LYS A 561 21.69 -41.45 10.54
CA LYS A 561 21.29 -40.33 11.42
C LYS A 561 22.02 -40.42 12.76
N TYR A 562 22.63 -39.32 13.19
CA TYR A 562 23.29 -39.13 14.48
C TYR A 562 22.56 -38.05 15.29
N ASN A 563 22.53 -38.22 16.62
CA ASN A 563 21.73 -37.39 17.53
C ASN A 563 22.62 -36.76 18.60
N PHE A 564 22.49 -35.45 18.78
CA PHE A 564 23.20 -34.69 19.79
C PHE A 564 22.22 -33.84 20.61
N LYS A 565 22.46 -33.72 21.92
CA LYS A 565 21.67 -32.88 22.82
C LYS A 565 22.55 -32.16 23.85
N PHE A 566 22.24 -30.91 24.17
CA PHE A 566 22.91 -30.14 25.22
C PHE A 566 21.99 -29.07 25.80
N VAL A 567 22.32 -28.54 26.99
CA VAL A 567 21.59 -27.44 27.63
C VAL A 567 22.30 -26.11 27.32
N ALA A 568 21.56 -25.11 26.84
CA ALA A 568 22.10 -23.79 26.54
C ALA A 568 22.32 -22.96 27.82
N ARG A 569 23.26 -22.01 27.78
CA ARG A 569 23.54 -21.12 28.92
C ARG A 569 22.53 -19.97 29.00
N THR A 570 22.23 -19.53 30.21
CA THR A 570 21.37 -18.35 30.49
C THR A 570 21.97 -17.05 29.97
N GLU A 571 23.30 -16.98 29.84
CA GLU A 571 24.04 -15.89 29.20
C GLU A 571 23.91 -15.87 27.67
N ASP A 572 23.50 -16.97 27.04
CA ASP A 572 23.32 -17.06 25.58
C ASP A 572 21.90 -16.68 25.13
N VAL A 573 20.99 -16.34 26.05
CA VAL A 573 19.64 -15.83 25.73
C VAL A 573 19.74 -14.58 24.86
N GLY A 574 19.09 -14.62 23.70
CA GLY A 574 19.18 -13.58 22.66
C GLY A 574 20.31 -13.78 21.66
N LYS A 575 21.25 -14.70 21.91
CA LYS A 575 22.32 -15.07 20.97
C LYS A 575 21.88 -16.20 20.03
N LYS A 576 22.61 -16.30 18.92
CA LYS A 576 22.49 -17.33 17.89
C LYS A 576 23.55 -18.40 18.14
N ILE A 577 23.15 -19.66 18.26
CA ILE A 577 24.06 -20.81 18.14
C ILE A 577 24.06 -21.21 16.66
N GLU A 578 25.24 -21.32 16.06
CA GLU A 578 25.44 -21.64 14.65
C GLU A 578 26.56 -22.67 14.49
N ILE A 579 26.28 -23.71 13.72
CA ILE A 579 27.28 -24.67 13.26
C ILE A 579 28.24 -23.90 12.35
N THR A 580 29.54 -23.96 12.63
CA THR A 580 30.58 -23.35 11.79
C THR A 580 31.10 -24.35 10.76
N GLU A 581 31.18 -25.63 11.12
CA GLU A 581 31.78 -26.70 10.32
C GLU A 581 31.33 -28.09 10.81
N ILE A 582 31.42 -29.07 9.92
CA ILE A 582 31.23 -30.50 10.22
C ILE A 582 32.39 -31.25 9.57
N ASP A 583 33.04 -32.13 10.33
CA ASP A 583 34.19 -32.90 9.89
C ASP A 583 33.91 -34.41 10.00
N LEU A 584 34.16 -35.15 8.91
CA LEU A 584 34.03 -36.61 8.85
C LEU A 584 35.37 -37.25 8.46
N MET A 585 35.94 -38.06 9.36
CA MET A 585 37.24 -38.71 9.16
C MET A 585 37.09 -40.07 8.48
N LEU A 586 37.60 -40.20 7.26
CA LEU A 586 37.77 -41.46 6.53
C LEU A 586 39.18 -42.01 6.78
N GLY A 587 39.34 -43.35 6.79
CA GLY A 587 40.61 -43.99 7.13
C GLY A 587 40.87 -44.07 8.64
N ASN A 588 42.11 -44.38 9.04
CA ASN A 588 42.51 -44.59 10.44
C ASN A 588 43.88 -43.97 10.76
N LYS A 589 44.20 -43.85 12.05
CA LYS A 589 45.47 -43.25 12.53
C LYS A 589 46.70 -44.13 12.26
N ASN A 590 46.52 -45.41 11.93
CA ASN A 590 47.59 -46.37 11.66
C ASN A 590 47.98 -46.41 10.16
N GLY A 591 47.12 -45.87 9.28
CA GLY A 591 47.32 -45.73 7.84
C GLY A 591 47.25 -44.27 7.43
N ARG A 592 46.57 -43.97 6.32
CA ARG A 592 46.22 -42.59 5.94
C ARG A 592 44.79 -42.28 6.36
N TYR A 593 44.54 -41.01 6.69
CA TYR A 593 43.19 -40.53 6.95
C TYR A 593 42.90 -39.20 6.26
N MET A 594 41.63 -38.99 5.93
CA MET A 594 41.15 -37.76 5.31
C MET A 594 39.95 -37.22 6.09
N PHE A 595 39.91 -35.91 6.32
CA PHE A 595 38.71 -35.21 6.76
C PHE A 595 37.95 -34.68 5.55
N LEU A 596 36.69 -35.11 5.38
CA LEU A 596 35.72 -34.40 4.56
C LEU A 596 35.13 -33.28 5.41
N LYS A 597 35.37 -32.03 5.01
CA LYS A 597 35.03 -30.82 5.76
C LYS A 597 33.94 -30.02 5.07
N TRP A 598 32.76 -29.97 5.67
CA TRP A 598 31.66 -29.10 5.25
C TRP A 598 31.67 -27.81 6.07
N ARG A 599 31.39 -26.67 5.43
CA ARG A 599 31.13 -25.41 6.14
C ARG A 599 29.66 -25.34 6.56
N GLY A 600 29.40 -24.77 7.73
CA GLY A 600 28.07 -24.65 8.30
C GLY A 600 27.38 -25.99 8.57
N GLY A 601 26.04 -26.00 8.57
CA GLY A 601 25.21 -27.21 8.73
C GLY A 601 25.23 -28.17 7.54
N GLY A 602 26.29 -28.17 6.73
CA GLY A 602 26.48 -29.03 5.58
C GLY A 602 25.60 -28.71 4.38
N GLY A 603 25.38 -29.76 3.59
CA GLY A 603 24.74 -29.72 2.30
C GLY A 603 25.72 -29.54 1.13
N ASP A 604 25.16 -29.72 -0.06
CA ASP A 604 25.78 -29.43 -1.34
C ASP A 604 26.02 -27.91 -1.49
N ALA A 605 26.81 -27.47 -2.47
CA ALA A 605 27.13 -26.07 -2.81
C ALA A 605 25.91 -25.15 -3.07
N ALA A 606 24.69 -25.68 -2.97
CA ALA A 606 23.39 -25.02 -3.16
C ALA A 606 22.56 -24.85 -1.87
N SER A 607 23.02 -25.38 -0.73
CA SER A 607 22.19 -25.67 0.45
C SER A 607 21.40 -24.51 1.08
N PRO A 608 21.87 -23.24 1.13
CA PRO A 608 21.19 -22.19 1.89
C PRO A 608 19.75 -21.88 1.42
N HIS A 609 19.41 -22.25 0.18
CA HIS A 609 18.09 -21.96 -0.39
C HIS A 609 17.11 -23.14 -0.30
N GLU A 610 17.55 -24.36 0.06
CA GLU A 610 16.69 -25.55 0.02
C GLU A 610 15.63 -25.58 1.12
N ALA A 611 16.03 -25.25 2.35
CA ALA A 611 15.20 -25.35 3.56
C ALA A 611 13.84 -24.62 3.47
N LEU A 612 13.81 -23.47 2.78
CA LEU A 612 12.60 -22.63 2.63
C LEU A 612 11.48 -23.21 1.76
N GLN A 613 11.67 -24.35 1.08
CA GLN A 613 10.65 -24.92 0.18
C GLN A 613 10.33 -26.41 0.39
N ALA A 614 11.11 -27.15 1.18
CA ALA A 614 10.75 -28.52 1.58
C ALA A 614 9.39 -28.59 2.31
N SER A 615 8.99 -27.47 2.93
CA SER A 615 7.70 -27.28 3.61
C SER A 615 6.48 -27.07 2.68
N ARG A 616 6.66 -26.97 1.35
CA ARG A 616 5.55 -26.65 0.40
C ARG A 616 5.23 -27.74 -0.62
N SER A 617 6.02 -28.81 -0.71
CA SER A 617 5.84 -29.88 -1.70
C SER A 617 4.87 -30.99 -1.22
N PHE A 618 3.56 -30.78 -1.42
CA PHE A 618 2.54 -31.82 -1.25
C PHE A 618 2.64 -32.90 -2.35
N LYS A 619 3.47 -33.92 -2.11
CA LYS A 619 3.39 -35.22 -2.78
C LYS A 619 2.93 -36.28 -1.77
N ARG A 620 2.12 -37.25 -2.20
CA ARG A 620 1.78 -38.42 -1.39
C ARG A 620 3.07 -39.15 -1.03
N ARG A 621 3.39 -39.23 0.26
CA ARG A 621 4.57 -39.92 0.78
C ARG A 621 4.34 -41.44 0.75
N PRO A 622 5.35 -42.27 0.42
CA PRO A 622 5.30 -43.70 0.73
C PRO A 622 5.18 -43.92 2.25
N ARG A 623 4.53 -45.00 2.67
CA ARG A 623 4.74 -45.55 4.02
C ARG A 623 6.09 -46.26 4.02
N LEU A 624 7.12 -45.58 4.50
CA LEU A 624 8.39 -46.21 4.90
C LEU A 624 8.21 -46.85 6.29
N ALA A 625 9.02 -47.85 6.61
CA ALA A 625 9.10 -48.39 7.98
C ALA A 625 9.84 -47.40 8.92
N ASP A 626 9.52 -47.43 10.21
CA ASP A 626 9.88 -46.36 11.17
C ASP A 626 11.38 -46.03 11.29
N ASN A 627 12.26 -46.96 10.89
CA ASN A 627 13.71 -46.77 10.92
C ASN A 627 14.33 -46.21 9.61
N GLN A 628 13.55 -45.86 8.58
CA GLN A 628 14.09 -45.31 7.32
C GLN A 628 13.83 -43.80 7.15
N VAL A 629 14.92 -43.02 7.08
CA VAL A 629 14.88 -41.57 6.83
C VAL A 629 14.96 -41.26 5.33
N ASP A 630 13.89 -40.67 4.79
CA ASP A 630 13.88 -40.07 3.45
C ASP A 630 14.83 -38.86 3.38
N TRP A 631 15.90 -38.99 2.59
CA TRP A 631 16.92 -37.96 2.39
C TRP A 631 16.37 -36.62 1.86
N ASP A 632 15.35 -36.67 1.01
CA ASP A 632 14.79 -35.47 0.37
C ASP A 632 13.85 -34.72 1.33
N SER A 633 13.37 -35.39 2.40
CA SER A 633 12.62 -34.77 3.50
C SER A 633 13.50 -34.00 4.49
N VAL A 634 14.81 -34.28 4.53
CA VAL A 634 15.76 -33.63 5.44
C VAL A 634 16.11 -32.24 4.91
N SER A 635 15.61 -31.20 5.58
CA SER A 635 16.05 -29.81 5.42
C SER A 635 17.25 -29.51 6.33
N ILE A 636 18.23 -28.76 5.84
CA ILE A 636 19.33 -28.23 6.65
C ILE A 636 18.81 -27.09 7.53
N GLN A 637 19.32 -26.99 8.75
CA GLN A 637 19.03 -25.90 9.68
C GLN A 637 20.28 -25.69 10.55
N ALA A 638 21.20 -24.89 10.02
CA ALA A 638 22.56 -24.72 10.54
C ALA A 638 22.66 -23.87 11.82
N ASN A 639 21.57 -23.24 12.25
CA ASN A 639 21.54 -22.37 13.42
C ASN A 639 20.20 -22.46 14.17
N THR A 640 20.23 -21.99 15.42
CA THR A 640 19.07 -21.84 16.29
C THR A 640 19.29 -20.67 17.25
N MET A 641 18.22 -19.97 17.64
CA MET A 641 18.27 -18.92 18.65
C MET A 641 18.01 -19.48 20.04
N VAL A 642 18.83 -19.11 21.03
CA VAL A 642 18.45 -19.33 22.43
C VAL A 642 17.54 -18.18 22.83
N ILE A 643 16.30 -18.48 23.19
CA ILE A 643 15.29 -17.47 23.56
C ILE A 643 14.93 -17.57 25.05
N SER A 644 14.42 -16.47 25.61
CA SER A 644 13.92 -16.46 26.98
C SER A 644 12.87 -17.56 27.18
N ARG A 645 12.89 -18.16 28.37
CA ARG A 645 11.86 -19.09 28.84
C ARG A 645 10.46 -18.48 28.66
N ILE A 646 9.48 -19.30 28.29
CA ILE A 646 8.08 -18.85 28.19
C ILE A 646 7.63 -18.37 29.59
N PRO A 647 7.11 -17.14 29.72
CA PRO A 647 6.61 -16.66 31.00
C PRO A 647 5.27 -17.36 31.33
N LYS A 648 5.17 -18.05 32.47
CA LYS A 648 3.87 -18.55 32.97
C LYS A 648 3.17 -17.47 33.81
N ILE A 649 2.96 -16.27 33.23
CA ILE A 649 2.14 -15.22 33.85
C ILE A 649 1.07 -14.71 32.89
N SER A 650 -0.12 -14.48 33.44
CA SER A 650 -1.23 -13.79 32.78
C SER A 650 -1.17 -12.31 33.13
N VAL A 651 -1.46 -11.43 32.17
CA VAL A 651 -1.57 -9.98 32.36
C VAL A 651 -2.87 -9.52 31.69
N GLN A 652 -3.71 -8.81 32.42
CA GLN A 652 -5.03 -8.34 31.95
C GLN A 652 -5.18 -6.84 32.22
N LEU A 653 -5.80 -6.14 31.28
CA LEU A 653 -5.96 -4.68 31.28
C LEU A 653 -7.45 -4.33 31.23
N HIS A 654 -7.95 -3.58 32.23
CA HIS A 654 -9.36 -3.15 32.30
C HIS A 654 -9.46 -1.62 32.38
N HIS A 655 -10.31 -1.03 31.53
CA HIS A 655 -10.49 0.43 31.37
C HIS A 655 -11.78 0.74 30.59
N GLU A 656 -12.22 2.01 30.57
CA GLU A 656 -13.46 2.47 29.90
C GLU A 656 -13.16 3.41 28.70
N PRO A 657 -12.94 2.91 27.48
CA PRO A 657 -12.56 3.76 26.32
C PRO A 657 -13.77 4.51 25.72
N PRO A 658 -13.58 5.70 25.11
CA PRO A 658 -12.35 6.46 24.96
C PRO A 658 -11.95 7.18 26.27
N ALA A 659 -10.73 7.70 26.29
CA ALA A 659 -10.30 8.72 27.23
C ALA A 659 -10.77 10.11 26.78
N LEU A 660 -11.01 10.98 27.75
CA LEU A 660 -11.41 12.37 27.53
C LEU A 660 -10.24 13.31 27.80
N THR A 661 -10.15 14.38 27.01
CA THR A 661 -9.02 15.32 27.09
C THR A 661 -8.93 15.96 28.49
N ASN A 662 -7.73 15.94 29.06
CA ASN A 662 -7.38 16.31 30.42
C ASN A 662 -7.98 15.47 31.57
N GLU A 663 -8.74 14.40 31.34
CA GLU A 663 -9.19 13.53 32.44
C GLU A 663 -8.05 12.67 33.02
N MET A 664 -8.16 12.32 34.31
CA MET A 664 -7.26 11.38 34.99
C MET A 664 -7.73 9.94 34.71
N TYR A 665 -7.44 9.47 33.50
CA TYR A 665 -7.88 8.17 33.01
C TYR A 665 -7.25 7.02 33.81
N CYS A 666 -8.04 6.00 34.13
CA CYS A 666 -7.62 4.83 34.90
C CYS A 666 -7.54 3.57 34.02
N MET A 667 -6.44 2.83 34.14
CA MET A 667 -6.29 1.46 33.62
C MET A 667 -5.87 0.54 34.76
N MET A 668 -6.65 -0.51 35.01
CA MET A 668 -6.31 -1.55 35.98
C MET A 668 -5.44 -2.61 35.31
N VAL A 669 -4.24 -2.84 35.85
CA VAL A 669 -3.33 -3.91 35.45
C VAL A 669 -3.42 -5.04 36.47
N ASN A 670 -3.93 -6.19 36.04
CA ASN A 670 -3.98 -7.43 36.82
C ASN A 670 -2.89 -8.37 36.33
N ILE A 671 -2.14 -9.00 37.24
CA ILE A 671 -1.05 -9.94 36.94
C ILE A 671 -1.29 -11.21 37.78
N ASP A 672 -1.31 -12.37 37.14
CA ASP A 672 -1.49 -13.69 37.77
C ASP A 672 -0.32 -14.62 37.40
N SER A 673 0.16 -15.39 38.38
CA SER A 673 1.39 -16.19 38.29
C SER A 673 1.12 -17.69 38.39
N GLN A 674 1.39 -18.38 37.28
CA GLN A 674 1.17 -19.81 37.05
C GLN A 674 2.50 -20.58 36.97
N GLU A 675 3.55 -20.00 37.55
CA GLU A 675 4.89 -20.59 37.65
C GLU A 675 4.98 -21.66 38.74
N ASP A 676 5.63 -22.78 38.44
CA ASP A 676 5.83 -23.91 39.37
C ASP A 676 6.89 -23.63 40.46
N SER A 677 7.41 -22.39 40.50
CA SER A 677 8.49 -21.95 41.39
C SER A 677 8.41 -20.44 41.65
N LEU A 678 8.83 -20.01 42.84
CA LEU A 678 8.66 -18.64 43.32
C LEU A 678 9.40 -17.61 42.44
N ILE A 679 8.62 -16.74 41.80
CA ILE A 679 9.12 -15.59 41.02
C ILE A 679 9.72 -14.50 41.93
N ARG A 680 10.72 -13.78 41.40
CA ARG A 680 11.50 -12.76 42.12
C ARG A 680 11.72 -11.53 41.22
N ASP A 681 12.07 -10.40 41.83
CA ASP A 681 12.47 -9.16 41.11
C ASP A 681 11.44 -8.66 40.07
N ILE A 682 10.14 -8.73 40.43
CA ILE A 682 9.03 -8.35 39.55
C ILE A 682 9.06 -6.84 39.27
N LYS A 683 9.05 -6.46 37.99
CA LYS A 683 9.06 -5.08 37.51
C LYS A 683 7.94 -4.86 36.50
N LEU A 684 6.91 -4.14 36.94
CA LEU A 684 5.93 -3.51 36.04
C LEU A 684 6.54 -2.23 35.44
N THR A 685 6.27 -1.96 34.18
CA THR A 685 6.57 -0.70 33.49
C THR A 685 5.46 -0.42 32.49
N VAL A 686 4.89 0.78 32.51
CA VAL A 686 3.88 1.23 31.55
C VAL A 686 4.37 2.46 30.82
N GLY A 687 4.50 2.36 29.50
CA GLY A 687 4.97 3.45 28.64
C GLY A 687 4.07 3.65 27.42
N LEU A 688 4.17 4.82 26.81
CA LEU A 688 3.66 5.05 25.45
C LEU A 688 4.62 4.40 24.46
N LYS A 689 4.13 3.69 23.45
CA LYS A 689 4.96 3.14 22.37
C LYS A 689 5.31 4.26 21.39
N PRO A 690 6.57 4.74 21.33
CA PRO A 690 6.85 6.02 20.70
C PRO A 690 7.18 5.88 19.20
N VAL A 691 6.87 6.92 18.43
CA VAL A 691 7.77 7.32 17.35
C VAL A 691 8.94 8.06 18.01
N VAL A 692 9.97 7.30 18.38
CA VAL A 692 11.28 7.76 18.89
C VAL A 692 11.25 8.56 20.22
N HIS A 693 11.84 7.96 21.27
CA HIS A 693 12.17 8.56 22.58
C HIS A 693 11.03 9.20 23.41
N GLU A 694 10.46 8.42 24.35
CA GLU A 694 10.55 8.70 25.80
C GLU A 694 9.87 7.58 26.63
N ASN A 695 10.65 6.83 27.42
CA ASN A 695 10.13 5.76 28.26
C ASN A 695 9.79 6.29 29.67
N MET A 696 8.55 6.77 29.86
CA MET A 696 8.01 6.95 31.22
C MET A 696 8.09 5.61 31.96
N THR A 697 8.96 5.53 32.96
CA THR A 697 9.27 4.27 33.66
C THR A 697 8.73 4.32 35.08
N LEU A 698 7.44 3.97 35.23
CA LEU A 698 6.82 3.74 36.55
C LEU A 698 7.41 2.50 37.23
N LYS A 699 8.63 2.62 37.77
CA LYS A 699 9.28 1.58 38.57
C LYS A 699 8.48 1.35 39.85
N ILE A 700 7.61 0.33 39.87
CA ILE A 700 7.09 -0.23 41.11
C ILE A 700 8.24 -0.97 41.81
N ALA A 701 9.00 -0.23 42.61
CA ALA A 701 9.94 -0.82 43.55
C ALA A 701 9.12 -1.41 44.72
N GLN A 702 8.84 -2.70 44.67
CA GLN A 702 8.30 -3.44 45.81
C GLN A 702 9.27 -4.50 46.33
N LYS A 703 9.23 -4.68 47.65
CA LYS A 703 9.95 -5.72 48.39
C LYS A 703 9.55 -7.11 47.89
N VAL A 704 10.30 -8.13 48.30
CA VAL A 704 9.93 -9.54 48.08
C VAL A 704 8.52 -9.79 48.63
N PHE A 705 7.59 -10.14 47.75
CA PHE A 705 6.27 -10.64 48.10
C PHE A 705 6.07 -12.01 47.44
N VAL A 706 5.61 -12.98 48.23
CA VAL A 706 5.06 -14.24 47.72
C VAL A 706 3.58 -14.01 47.45
N ILE A 707 3.19 -13.83 46.20
CA ILE A 707 1.77 -13.74 45.79
C ILE A 707 1.59 -14.40 44.43
N THR A 708 0.48 -15.12 44.27
CA THR A 708 -0.02 -15.57 42.97
C THR A 708 -0.58 -14.42 42.13
N TYR A 709 -1.15 -13.39 42.76
CA TYR A 709 -1.94 -12.36 42.08
C TYR A 709 -1.59 -10.92 42.53
N ILE A 710 -1.52 -9.99 41.58
CA ILE A 710 -1.21 -8.57 41.81
C ILE A 710 -2.18 -7.70 41.00
N VAL A 711 -2.79 -6.69 41.66
CA VAL A 711 -3.60 -5.65 41.02
C VAL A 711 -2.93 -4.29 41.20
N LYS A 712 -2.84 -3.48 40.13
CA LYS A 712 -2.32 -2.10 40.17
C LYS A 712 -3.15 -1.17 39.29
N PRO A 713 -3.74 -0.09 39.84
CA PRO A 713 -4.25 1.01 39.01
C PRO A 713 -3.07 1.80 38.42
N VAL A 714 -3.21 2.18 37.15
CA VAL A 714 -2.28 3.06 36.44
C VAL A 714 -3.08 4.24 35.90
N TYR A 715 -2.74 5.43 36.39
CA TYR A 715 -3.42 6.68 35.99
C TYR A 715 -2.55 7.48 35.02
N PHE A 716 -3.17 8.06 34.00
CA PHE A 716 -2.51 8.97 33.06
C PHE A 716 -3.48 10.06 32.57
N ARG A 717 -2.94 11.15 32.03
CA ARG A 717 -3.72 12.31 31.55
C ARG A 717 -3.31 12.67 30.12
N CYS A 718 -4.24 12.54 29.18
CA CYS A 718 -4.01 12.89 27.77
C CYS A 718 -4.36 14.37 27.53
N VAL A 719 -3.37 15.17 27.14
CA VAL A 719 -3.54 16.63 26.92
C VAL A 719 -4.00 16.98 25.50
N THR A 720 -3.73 16.11 24.52
CA THR A 720 -4.18 16.26 23.13
C THR A 720 -4.98 15.04 22.68
N THR A 721 -5.87 15.23 21.72
CA THR A 721 -6.71 14.17 21.12
C THR A 721 -5.90 13.16 20.30
N GLY A 722 -6.54 12.06 19.90
CA GLY A 722 -6.00 11.01 19.03
C GLY A 722 -5.77 9.66 19.72
N SER A 723 -5.54 8.64 18.90
CA SER A 723 -5.24 7.25 19.31
C SER A 723 -3.79 7.10 19.80
N ARG A 724 -3.62 6.39 20.93
CA ARG A 724 -2.31 6.10 21.54
C ARG A 724 -2.21 4.63 21.91
N ILE A 725 -1.08 4.00 21.58
CA ILE A 725 -0.77 2.63 22.00
C ILE A 725 0.07 2.68 23.27
N PHE A 726 -0.50 2.19 24.37
CA PHE A 726 0.20 1.96 25.63
C PHE A 726 0.78 0.53 25.63
N LEU A 727 2.00 0.39 26.15
CA LEU A 727 2.71 -0.86 26.35
C LEU A 727 2.88 -1.11 27.85
N VAL A 728 2.43 -2.27 28.30
CA VAL A 728 2.52 -2.76 29.68
C VAL A 728 3.51 -3.93 29.69
N HIS A 729 4.71 -3.68 30.22
CA HIS A 729 5.80 -4.64 30.31
C HIS A 729 5.95 -5.15 31.75
N VAL A 730 5.96 -6.47 31.93
CA VAL A 730 6.20 -7.14 33.22
C VAL A 730 7.41 -8.05 33.10
N SER A 731 8.49 -7.80 33.84
CA SER A 731 9.66 -8.70 33.90
C SER A 731 9.90 -9.26 35.30
N TYR A 732 10.50 -10.45 35.39
CA TYR A 732 10.79 -11.17 36.65
C TYR A 732 11.89 -12.23 36.47
N ILE A 733 12.30 -12.86 37.56
CA ILE A 733 13.32 -13.93 37.62
C ILE A 733 12.70 -15.19 38.25
N VAL A 734 13.02 -16.37 37.71
CA VAL A 734 12.57 -17.68 38.23
C VAL A 734 13.67 -18.74 38.04
N ASN A 735 13.81 -19.67 38.98
CA ASN A 735 14.73 -20.82 38.85
C ASN A 735 14.00 -22.03 38.27
N THR A 736 14.68 -22.85 37.49
CA THR A 736 14.17 -24.14 36.98
C THR A 736 15.31 -25.13 36.75
N SER A 737 15.01 -26.41 36.50
CA SER A 737 16.01 -27.48 36.30
C SER A 737 15.77 -28.24 35.00
N VAL A 738 16.85 -28.47 34.24
CA VAL A 738 16.82 -29.04 32.88
C VAL A 738 17.90 -30.10 32.76
N GLU A 739 17.52 -31.34 32.45
CA GLU A 739 18.47 -32.47 32.33
C GLU A 739 19.43 -32.58 33.56
N GLY A 740 18.92 -32.26 34.75
CA GLY A 740 19.66 -32.28 36.02
C GLY A 740 20.49 -31.03 36.33
N LYS A 741 20.45 -29.98 35.49
CA LYS A 741 21.15 -28.70 35.73
C LYS A 741 20.16 -27.61 36.14
N GLU A 742 20.40 -26.96 37.28
CA GLU A 742 19.66 -25.75 37.65
C GLU A 742 20.08 -24.55 36.78
N ILE A 743 19.11 -23.74 36.38
CA ILE A 743 19.29 -22.50 35.64
C ILE A 743 18.40 -21.37 36.19
N MET A 744 18.90 -20.13 36.10
CA MET A 744 18.17 -18.92 36.52
C MET A 744 17.66 -18.17 35.30
N CYS A 745 16.35 -18.20 35.09
CA CYS A 745 15.68 -17.62 33.93
C CYS A 745 15.21 -16.18 34.21
N LYS A 746 15.49 -15.26 33.29
CA LYS A 746 14.90 -13.92 33.25
C LYS A 746 13.75 -13.93 32.25
N CYS A 747 12.53 -13.76 32.77
CA CYS A 747 11.28 -13.82 32.01
C CYS A 747 10.68 -12.41 31.85
N HIS A 748 9.92 -12.19 30.79
CA HIS A 748 9.08 -11.00 30.65
C HIS A 748 7.83 -11.28 29.81
N LYS A 749 6.79 -10.50 30.04
CA LYS A 749 5.50 -10.55 29.37
C LYS A 749 5.05 -9.12 29.05
N ASP A 750 4.75 -8.90 27.78
CA ASP A 750 4.21 -7.64 27.27
C ASP A 750 2.72 -7.79 26.95
N GLU A 751 1.96 -6.74 27.24
CA GLU A 751 0.60 -6.51 26.75
C GLU A 751 0.44 -5.07 26.22
N THR A 752 -0.44 -4.86 25.24
CA THR A 752 -0.64 -3.54 24.63
C THR A 752 -2.12 -3.21 24.47
N VAL A 753 -2.46 -1.95 24.71
CA VAL A 753 -3.82 -1.42 24.55
C VAL A 753 -3.82 -0.15 23.71
N ASN A 754 -4.80 0.00 22.83
CA ASN A 754 -5.05 1.24 22.10
C ASN A 754 -6.11 2.06 22.84
N ILE A 755 -5.80 3.30 23.17
CA ILE A 755 -6.68 4.22 23.89
C ILE A 755 -6.79 5.50 23.07
N GLU A 756 -7.98 5.74 22.55
CA GLU A 756 -8.35 6.96 21.86
C GLU A 756 -8.64 8.08 22.86
N THR A 757 -8.20 9.30 22.56
CA THR A 757 -8.52 10.51 23.34
C THR A 757 -9.37 11.46 22.52
N VAL A 758 -10.55 11.82 23.03
CA VAL A 758 -11.49 12.76 22.38
C VAL A 758 -11.68 14.03 23.22
N VAL A 759 -12.29 15.07 22.65
CA VAL A 759 -12.77 16.23 23.44
C VAL A 759 -14.09 15.87 24.14
N PRO A 760 -14.34 16.34 25.38
CA PRO A 760 -15.58 16.04 26.09
C PRO A 760 -16.80 16.83 25.58
N PHE A 761 -16.58 18.04 25.06
CA PHE A 761 -17.63 18.97 24.60
C PHE A 761 -17.19 19.69 23.33
N ASP A 762 -18.14 20.09 22.49
CA ASP A 762 -17.93 20.96 21.32
C ASP A 762 -18.64 22.31 21.53
N VAL A 763 -18.09 23.15 22.42
CA VAL A 763 -18.78 24.33 22.96
C VAL A 763 -19.00 25.39 21.87
N ALA A 764 -20.25 25.57 21.46
CA ALA A 764 -20.65 26.60 20.52
C ALA A 764 -21.04 27.90 21.25
N MET A 765 -20.68 29.04 20.67
CA MET A 765 -20.87 30.35 21.29
C MET A 765 -21.63 31.26 20.34
N LYS A 766 -22.74 31.81 20.80
CA LYS A 766 -23.64 32.67 20.02
C LYS A 766 -23.77 34.02 20.69
N PHE A 767 -23.75 35.05 19.87
CA PHE A 767 -23.94 36.43 20.27
C PHE A 767 -25.31 36.88 19.78
N VAL A 768 -26.21 37.22 20.70
CA VAL A 768 -27.59 37.62 20.37
C VAL A 768 -28.03 38.85 21.15
N SER A 769 -29.00 39.58 20.62
CA SER A 769 -29.63 40.70 21.32
C SER A 769 -30.41 40.21 22.55
N THR A 770 -30.86 41.13 23.40
CA THR A 770 -31.85 40.86 24.46
C THR A 770 -33.21 40.35 23.93
N ARG A 771 -33.36 40.25 22.59
CA ARG A 771 -34.51 39.69 21.87
C ARG A 771 -34.17 38.39 21.12
N PHE A 772 -33.01 37.79 21.41
CA PHE A 772 -32.48 36.56 20.80
C PHE A 772 -32.19 36.63 19.28
N GLU A 773 -32.04 37.83 18.72
CA GLU A 773 -31.64 38.05 17.32
C GLU A 773 -30.10 38.01 17.19
N HIS A 774 -29.54 37.37 16.16
CA HIS A 774 -28.08 37.23 15.99
C HIS A 774 -27.37 38.58 15.81
N LEU A 775 -26.24 38.78 16.48
CA LEU A 775 -25.43 40.00 16.43
C LEU A 775 -24.05 39.77 15.84
N ASP A 776 -23.87 40.22 14.59
CA ASP A 776 -22.56 40.26 13.92
C ASP A 776 -21.68 41.42 14.42
N ARG A 777 -22.29 42.43 15.06
CA ARG A 777 -21.65 43.60 15.65
C ARG A 777 -22.33 43.97 16.97
N MET A 778 -21.53 44.45 17.91
CA MET A 778 -21.96 44.97 19.19
C MET A 778 -21.94 46.48 19.21
N TYR A 779 -22.71 47.06 20.12
CA TYR A 779 -22.79 48.50 20.29
C TYR A 779 -22.39 48.92 21.70
N VAL A 780 -21.70 50.07 21.79
CA VAL A 780 -21.22 50.62 23.06
C VAL A 780 -22.39 50.84 24.03
N ASP A 781 -22.20 50.37 25.26
CA ASP A 781 -23.10 50.44 26.42
C ASP A 781 -24.50 49.79 26.25
N ILE A 782 -24.77 49.10 25.14
CA ILE A 782 -25.98 48.28 24.96
C ILE A 782 -25.76 46.85 25.52
N PRO A 783 -26.66 46.34 26.37
CA PRO A 783 -26.67 44.93 26.78
C PRO A 783 -26.95 43.96 25.62
N PHE A 784 -26.22 42.85 25.60
CA PHE A 784 -26.44 41.72 24.72
C PHE A 784 -26.17 40.40 25.45
N LEU A 785 -26.66 39.30 24.90
CA LEU A 785 -26.57 37.97 25.48
C LEU A 785 -25.46 37.16 24.80
N LEU A 786 -24.55 36.63 25.61
CA LEU A 786 -23.65 35.55 25.22
C LEU A 786 -24.30 34.23 25.61
N MET A 787 -24.74 33.47 24.60
CA MET A 787 -25.21 32.09 24.80
C MET A 787 -24.07 31.10 24.55
N THR A 788 -23.91 30.15 25.46
CA THR A 788 -22.94 29.05 25.32
C THR A 788 -23.66 27.71 25.31
N ASP A 789 -23.71 27.05 24.15
CA ASP A 789 -24.24 25.69 24.00
C ASP A 789 -23.11 24.69 24.22
N ILE A 790 -23.37 23.65 25.01
CA ILE A 790 -22.40 22.68 25.50
C ILE A 790 -22.86 21.27 25.09
N PRO A 791 -22.77 20.89 23.81
CA PRO A 791 -23.08 19.54 23.36
C PRO A 791 -22.03 18.55 23.87
N SER A 792 -22.49 17.45 24.47
CA SER A 792 -21.65 16.36 24.96
C SER A 792 -21.17 15.49 23.80
N ALA A 793 -19.87 15.58 23.52
CA ALA A 793 -19.16 14.71 22.58
C ALA A 793 -18.64 13.41 23.25
N SER A 794 -18.82 13.28 24.57
CA SER A 794 -18.50 12.08 25.34
C SER A 794 -19.56 10.99 25.13
N PRO A 795 -19.15 9.71 24.93
CA PRO A 795 -20.06 8.57 24.99
C PRO A 795 -20.41 8.12 26.42
N TRP A 796 -19.84 8.78 27.43
CA TRP A 796 -20.02 8.51 28.85
C TRP A 796 -20.71 9.70 29.56
N PRO A 797 -21.58 9.47 30.56
CA PRO A 797 -22.25 10.55 31.28
C PRO A 797 -21.26 11.49 31.96
N LEU A 798 -21.40 12.79 31.73
CA LEU A 798 -20.54 13.83 32.29
C LEU A 798 -21.31 14.69 33.29
N LYS A 799 -20.90 14.66 34.56
CA LYS A 799 -21.39 15.55 35.60
C LYS A 799 -20.64 16.88 35.53
N LEU A 800 -21.39 17.95 35.37
CA LEU A 800 -20.96 19.34 35.40
C LEU A 800 -21.05 19.85 36.85
N PHE A 801 -20.02 20.55 37.31
CA PHE A 801 -19.94 21.12 38.66
C PHE A 801 -20.08 22.64 38.64
N SER A 802 -19.48 23.32 37.66
CA SER A 802 -19.62 24.77 37.50
C SER A 802 -19.14 25.24 36.13
N SER A 803 -19.76 26.30 35.62
CA SER A 803 -19.17 27.18 34.61
C SER A 803 -18.45 28.37 35.25
N GLN A 804 -17.53 28.99 34.51
CA GLN A 804 -16.90 30.27 34.84
C GLN A 804 -16.64 31.08 33.57
N LEU A 805 -17.24 32.27 33.49
CA LEU A 805 -17.03 33.23 32.40
C LEU A 805 -16.01 34.30 32.83
N GLN A 806 -14.82 34.28 32.24
CA GLN A 806 -13.74 35.24 32.48
C GLN A 806 -13.70 36.27 31.34
N LEU A 807 -14.40 37.39 31.51
CA LEU A 807 -14.42 38.50 30.55
C LEU A 807 -13.09 39.29 30.57
N THR A 808 -12.76 39.98 29.48
CA THR A 808 -11.66 40.96 29.48
C THR A 808 -12.12 42.34 29.95
N SER A 809 -11.20 43.26 30.20
CA SER A 809 -11.50 44.66 30.53
C SER A 809 -12.32 45.43 29.49
N SER A 810 -12.56 44.86 28.31
CA SER A 810 -13.35 45.47 27.23
C SER A 810 -14.80 44.96 27.16
N VAL A 811 -15.19 44.02 28.03
CA VAL A 811 -16.57 43.50 28.14
C VAL A 811 -16.92 43.37 29.61
N VAL A 812 -18.03 43.96 30.03
CA VAL A 812 -18.46 44.02 31.44
C VAL A 812 -19.77 43.26 31.57
N ALA A 813 -19.90 42.45 32.62
CA ALA A 813 -21.14 41.76 32.94
C ALA A 813 -22.24 42.77 33.31
N VAL A 814 -23.48 42.49 32.89
CA VAL A 814 -24.66 43.25 33.33
C VAL A 814 -25.26 42.62 34.57
N ASP A 815 -25.33 41.28 34.58
CA ASP A 815 -25.84 40.45 35.68
C ASP A 815 -24.70 39.68 36.37
N ASN A 816 -25.03 38.91 37.42
CA ASN A 816 -24.07 37.98 38.02
C ASN A 816 -23.64 36.91 37.00
N LEU A 817 -22.34 36.55 37.01
CA LEU A 817 -21.78 35.46 36.21
C LEU A 817 -21.83 34.12 36.97
N ASP A 818 -22.97 33.83 37.60
CA ASP A 818 -23.22 32.60 38.36
C ASP A 818 -23.47 31.42 37.41
N SER A 819 -23.07 30.21 37.82
CA SER A 819 -23.14 28.99 37.00
C SER A 819 -24.57 28.45 36.88
N GLN A 820 -25.10 28.36 35.67
CA GLN A 820 -26.45 27.85 35.38
C GLN A 820 -26.47 26.32 35.16
N ILE A 821 -25.30 25.70 34.94
CA ILE A 821 -25.11 24.25 34.74
C ILE A 821 -24.61 23.49 35.98
N GLU A 822 -24.74 24.04 37.19
CA GLU A 822 -24.32 23.35 38.41
C GLU A 822 -25.11 22.04 38.62
N GLU A 823 -24.41 20.97 38.97
CA GLU A 823 -24.91 19.60 39.20
C GLU A 823 -25.61 18.92 37.98
N VAL A 824 -25.60 19.53 36.79
CA VAL A 824 -26.17 18.93 35.56
C VAL A 824 -25.36 17.72 35.10
N VAL A 825 -26.03 16.61 34.78
CA VAL A 825 -25.40 15.43 34.12
C VAL A 825 -25.83 15.39 32.66
N LEU A 826 -24.87 15.48 31.73
CA LEU A 826 -25.11 15.33 30.30
C LEU A 826 -24.85 13.91 29.82
N GLN A 827 -25.84 13.33 29.13
CA GLN A 827 -25.69 12.09 28.38
C GLN A 827 -25.10 12.35 26.98
N THR A 828 -24.73 11.27 26.29
CA THR A 828 -24.18 11.28 24.92
C THR A 828 -25.10 12.01 23.94
N GLY A 829 -24.63 13.11 23.33
CA GLY A 829 -25.41 13.88 22.37
C GLY A 829 -26.48 14.82 22.96
N GLU A 830 -26.61 14.92 24.27
CA GLU A 830 -27.35 16.01 24.92
C GLU A 830 -26.52 17.30 24.90
N SER A 831 -27.19 18.46 25.04
CA SER A 831 -26.54 19.76 25.19
C SER A 831 -27.11 20.50 26.38
N ALA A 832 -26.23 21.03 27.24
CA ALA A 832 -26.60 22.13 28.11
C ALA A 832 -26.51 23.45 27.33
N SER A 833 -27.16 24.50 27.84
CA SER A 833 -27.03 25.86 27.33
C SER A 833 -27.06 26.84 28.50
N GLU A 834 -26.18 27.83 28.49
CA GLU A 834 -26.18 28.95 29.44
C GLU A 834 -26.33 30.29 28.69
N CYS A 835 -26.78 31.32 29.40
CA CYS A 835 -26.97 32.66 28.85
C CYS A 835 -26.46 33.73 29.82
N PHE A 836 -25.50 34.56 29.39
CA PHE A 836 -24.90 35.62 30.20
C PHE A 836 -25.13 36.99 29.58
N CYS A 837 -25.75 37.91 30.32
CA CYS A 837 -25.94 39.30 29.87
C CYS A 837 -24.67 40.12 30.10
N VAL A 838 -24.18 40.73 29.03
CA VAL A 838 -22.90 41.47 29.00
C VAL A 838 -23.05 42.73 28.15
N LYS A 839 -22.15 43.70 28.33
CA LYS A 839 -22.08 44.93 27.52
C LYS A 839 -20.64 45.34 27.25
N CYS A 840 -20.42 46.07 26.16
CA CYS A 840 -19.12 46.67 25.87
C CYS A 840 -19.11 48.14 26.35
N PRO A 841 -18.38 48.51 27.41
CA PRO A 841 -18.23 49.92 27.78
C PRO A 841 -17.48 50.70 26.69
N SER A 842 -17.55 52.03 26.72
CA SER A 842 -16.87 52.90 25.75
C SER A 842 -15.36 52.62 25.63
N VAL A 843 -14.92 52.10 24.48
CA VAL A 843 -13.51 51.74 24.20
C VAL A 843 -12.84 52.88 23.43
N THR A 844 -11.71 53.38 23.95
CA THR A 844 -11.04 54.61 23.47
C THR A 844 -10.10 54.43 22.27
N SER A 845 -10.27 53.38 21.45
CA SER A 845 -9.36 53.10 20.32
C SER A 845 -10.05 52.48 19.09
N ASN A 846 -9.74 53.01 17.90
CA ASN A 846 -10.18 52.47 16.60
C ASN A 846 -9.46 51.15 16.23
N THR A 847 -9.76 50.07 16.96
CA THR A 847 -9.24 48.72 16.72
C THR A 847 -10.35 47.79 16.21
N SER A 848 -10.13 47.16 15.06
CA SER A 848 -11.15 46.36 14.33
C SER A 848 -11.40 44.97 14.92
N GLY A 849 -11.68 44.89 16.22
CA GLY A 849 -12.03 43.65 16.92
C GLY A 849 -11.55 43.62 18.37
N VAL A 850 -12.47 43.39 19.29
CA VAL A 850 -12.27 43.29 20.75
C VAL A 850 -12.23 41.82 21.17
N THR A 851 -11.34 41.46 22.09
CA THR A 851 -11.29 40.12 22.70
C THR A 851 -12.29 39.99 23.84
N THR A 852 -13.29 39.11 23.71
CA THR A 852 -14.39 39.00 24.68
C THR A 852 -13.94 38.38 26.02
N GLY A 853 -13.15 37.29 26.00
CA GLY A 853 -12.73 36.59 27.22
C GLY A 853 -12.45 35.09 27.03
N ARG A 854 -12.65 34.31 28.10
CA ARG A 854 -12.50 32.85 28.18
C ARG A 854 -13.65 32.25 28.98
N TYR A 855 -14.21 31.15 28.52
CA TYR A 855 -15.23 30.37 29.22
C TYR A 855 -14.64 29.04 29.67
N THR A 856 -15.00 28.57 30.88
CA THR A 856 -14.44 27.34 31.47
C THR A 856 -15.53 26.51 32.13
N ILE A 857 -15.55 25.20 31.84
CA ILE A 857 -16.45 24.20 32.40
C ILE A 857 -15.65 23.29 33.33
N SER A 858 -16.12 23.11 34.56
CA SER A 858 -15.60 22.17 35.56
C SER A 858 -16.46 20.91 35.58
N TRP A 859 -15.89 19.73 35.33
CA TRP A 859 -16.65 18.49 35.11
C TRP A 859 -15.92 17.21 35.57
N LYS A 860 -16.66 16.09 35.69
CA LYS A 860 -16.13 14.72 35.80
C LYS A 860 -17.00 13.75 35.01
N ARG A 861 -16.43 12.62 34.59
CA ARG A 861 -17.18 11.41 34.23
C ARG A 861 -17.95 10.88 35.46
N GLU A 862 -19.18 10.44 35.30
CA GLU A 862 -20.04 9.97 36.41
C GLU A 862 -19.50 8.69 37.09
N SER A 863 -18.85 7.78 36.34
CA SER A 863 -18.23 6.56 36.89
C SER A 863 -16.92 6.81 37.67
N ASN A 864 -16.39 8.04 37.69
CA ASN A 864 -15.12 8.33 38.37
C ASN A 864 -15.27 8.38 39.90
N ASN A 865 -14.40 7.63 40.59
CA ASN A 865 -14.28 7.66 42.05
C ASN A 865 -14.10 9.10 42.58
N GLU A 866 -14.82 9.45 43.65
CA GLU A 866 -14.87 10.79 44.24
C GLU A 866 -13.49 11.45 44.40
N LYS A 867 -12.49 10.64 44.77
CA LYS A 867 -11.10 11.01 45.06
C LYS A 867 -10.29 11.53 43.86
N LEU A 868 -10.81 11.40 42.63
CA LEU A 868 -10.19 11.99 41.45
C LEU A 868 -10.45 13.51 41.39
N PRO A 869 -9.54 14.32 40.83
CA PRO A 869 -9.74 15.76 40.68
C PRO A 869 -10.88 16.07 39.69
N VAL A 870 -11.49 17.26 39.82
CA VAL A 870 -12.37 17.82 38.79
C VAL A 870 -11.52 18.25 37.59
N VAL A 871 -12.03 18.06 36.38
CA VAL A 871 -11.37 18.42 35.12
C VAL A 871 -11.92 19.75 34.63
N CYS A 872 -11.05 20.66 34.21
CA CYS A 872 -11.47 21.95 33.65
C CYS A 872 -11.23 21.99 32.13
N THR A 873 -12.29 22.12 31.35
CA THR A 873 -12.24 22.40 29.90
C THR A 873 -12.46 23.88 29.68
N SER A 874 -11.55 24.57 28.99
CA SER A 874 -11.72 25.99 28.65
C SER A 874 -11.74 26.23 27.16
N VAL A 875 -12.59 27.16 26.73
CA VAL A 875 -12.71 27.64 25.35
C VAL A 875 -12.52 29.16 25.35
N THR A 876 -11.81 29.69 24.35
CA THR A 876 -11.59 31.14 24.22
C THR A 876 -12.78 31.75 23.49
N LEU A 877 -13.36 32.81 24.04
CA LEU A 877 -14.51 33.48 23.42
C LEU A 877 -14.08 34.14 22.09
N PRO A 878 -14.95 34.18 21.07
CA PRO A 878 -14.64 34.86 19.80
C PRO A 878 -14.35 36.35 19.99
N ARG A 879 -13.68 36.96 19.00
CA ARG A 879 -13.54 38.42 18.93
C ARG A 879 -14.79 39.04 18.33
N ILE A 880 -15.24 40.16 18.90
CA ILE A 880 -16.44 40.91 18.49
C ILE A 880 -16.03 42.28 17.92
N THR A 881 -16.80 42.81 16.98
CA THR A 881 -16.65 44.21 16.52
C THR A 881 -17.58 45.08 17.35
N VAL A 882 -17.11 46.22 17.85
CA VAL A 882 -17.86 47.15 18.70
C VAL A 882 -17.97 48.51 18.01
N GLU A 883 -19.17 49.06 17.89
CA GLU A 883 -19.45 50.35 17.26
C GLU A 883 -20.20 51.29 18.22
N ALA A 884 -19.95 52.61 18.15
CA ALA A 884 -20.68 53.60 18.94
C ALA A 884 -21.91 54.10 18.18
N ILE A 885 -23.10 54.05 18.79
CA ILE A 885 -24.31 54.67 18.23
C ILE A 885 -24.67 55.97 18.97
N PRO A 886 -25.17 57.01 18.28
CA PRO A 886 -25.41 58.31 18.89
C PRO A 886 -26.73 58.41 19.68
N LEU A 887 -27.67 57.46 19.51
CA LEU A 887 -28.99 57.46 20.15
C LEU A 887 -29.45 56.02 20.42
N TYR A 888 -29.96 55.74 21.62
CA TYR A 888 -30.56 54.46 22.03
C TYR A 888 -31.91 54.71 22.73
N VAL A 889 -32.88 53.80 22.55
CA VAL A 889 -34.28 53.99 23.01
C VAL A 889 -34.87 52.66 23.49
N HIS A 890 -35.03 52.52 24.81
CA HIS A 890 -35.75 51.40 25.46
C HIS A 890 -37.23 51.74 25.75
N ALA A 891 -38.04 50.76 26.14
CA ALA A 891 -39.37 50.95 26.74
C ALA A 891 -39.86 49.64 27.42
N VAL A 892 -40.76 49.63 28.43
CA VAL A 892 -41.22 48.41 29.21
C VAL A 892 -42.74 48.07 29.07
N ARG A 893 -43.20 46.80 29.16
CA ARG A 893 -44.65 46.43 29.06
C ARG A 893 -45.26 45.51 30.11
N GLU A 894 -46.55 45.76 30.38
CA GLU A 894 -47.50 44.88 31.09
C GLU A 894 -48.81 44.66 30.27
N SER A 895 -49.81 44.05 30.91
CA SER A 895 -51.07 43.52 30.33
C SER A 895 -52.30 44.46 30.38
N LEU A 896 -53.28 44.23 29.51
CA LEU A 896 -54.39 45.15 29.20
C LEU A 896 -55.78 44.67 29.71
N PRO A 897 -56.52 45.43 30.53
CA PRO A 897 -57.91 45.13 30.91
C PRO A 897 -58.95 45.83 30.01
N VAL A 898 -60.15 45.26 29.87
CA VAL A 898 -61.30 45.79 29.09
C VAL A 898 -62.63 45.53 29.84
N LYS A 899 -63.59 46.44 29.71
CA LYS A 899 -64.88 46.40 30.41
C LYS A 899 -66.01 46.84 29.48
N TYR A 900 -67.07 46.04 29.37
CA TYR A 900 -68.26 46.35 28.58
C TYR A 900 -69.44 46.66 29.52
N HIS A 901 -70.16 47.73 29.23
CA HIS A 901 -71.38 48.13 29.92
C HIS A 901 -72.56 48.03 28.94
N ILE A 902 -73.69 47.47 29.39
CA ILE A 902 -74.85 47.16 28.53
C ILE A 902 -76.12 47.63 29.24
N GLN A 903 -76.66 48.77 28.80
CA GLN A 903 -77.87 49.37 29.36
C GLN A 903 -79.13 48.97 28.57
N ASN A 904 -80.16 48.50 29.26
CA ASN A 904 -81.48 48.30 28.69
C ASN A 904 -82.26 49.62 28.65
N ARG A 905 -82.23 50.31 27.52
CA ARG A 905 -82.97 51.57 27.29
C ARG A 905 -84.44 51.40 26.88
N THR A 906 -85.01 50.21 27.05
CA THR A 906 -86.43 49.93 26.76
C THR A 906 -87.27 49.91 28.03
N SER A 907 -88.57 50.14 27.92
CA SER A 907 -89.53 50.06 29.03
C SER A 907 -89.92 48.62 29.43
N GLN A 908 -89.22 47.59 28.93
CA GLN A 908 -89.50 46.17 29.21
C GLN A 908 -88.22 45.42 29.57
N VAL A 909 -88.33 44.38 30.41
CA VAL A 909 -87.20 43.50 30.75
C VAL A 909 -86.71 42.80 29.47
N GLN A 910 -85.43 42.94 29.14
CA GLN A 910 -84.83 42.28 27.99
C GLN A 910 -84.13 40.98 28.38
N ASP A 911 -84.47 39.91 27.66
CA ASP A 911 -83.72 38.66 27.64
C ASP A 911 -82.57 38.78 26.64
N VAL A 912 -81.36 38.96 27.15
CA VAL A 912 -80.14 39.24 26.37
C VAL A 912 -79.24 38.00 26.40
N GLU A 913 -78.77 37.58 25.22
CA GLU A 913 -77.73 36.56 25.10
C GLU A 913 -76.50 37.15 24.42
N MET A 914 -75.33 36.97 25.04
CA MET A 914 -74.06 37.54 24.59
C MET A 914 -73.08 36.43 24.22
N SER A 915 -72.20 36.63 23.24
CA SER A 915 -71.05 35.73 23.07
C SER A 915 -69.76 36.38 22.52
N VAL A 916 -68.57 35.88 22.90
CA VAL A 916 -67.27 36.38 22.44
C VAL A 916 -66.58 35.37 21.51
N GLU A 917 -66.10 35.83 20.35
CA GLU A 917 -65.32 35.02 19.40
C GLU A 917 -63.80 35.16 19.64
N PRO A 918 -63.02 34.06 19.64
CA PRO A 918 -61.56 34.08 19.82
C PRO A 918 -60.82 34.82 18.69
N SER A 919 -59.59 35.21 18.96
CA SER A 919 -58.61 35.67 17.96
C SER A 919 -57.26 35.06 18.27
N ASP A 920 -56.56 34.57 17.25
CA ASP A 920 -55.26 33.88 17.37
C ASP A 920 -54.16 34.76 17.99
N ALA A 921 -54.36 36.09 18.00
CA ALA A 921 -53.44 37.06 18.58
C ALA A 921 -53.61 37.31 20.10
N PHE A 922 -54.60 36.69 20.79
CA PHE A 922 -54.94 37.03 22.19
C PHE A 922 -55.32 35.83 23.12
N MET A 923 -54.98 35.89 24.42
CA MET A 923 -55.23 34.85 25.48
C MET A 923 -56.12 35.32 26.68
N PHE A 924 -56.47 34.44 27.66
CA PHE A 924 -57.83 33.91 27.86
C PHE A 924 -58.34 33.55 29.33
N SER A 925 -59.08 34.45 30.03
CA SER A 925 -59.84 34.38 31.34
C SER A 925 -61.23 35.12 31.39
N GLY A 926 -62.42 34.49 31.53
CA GLY A 926 -63.74 35.17 31.47
C GLY A 926 -64.91 34.33 30.87
N LEU A 927 -66.11 34.91 30.69
CA LEU A 927 -67.30 34.17 30.19
C LEU A 927 -67.51 34.34 28.67
N LYS A 928 -67.35 33.29 27.86
CA LYS A 928 -67.61 33.39 26.39
C LYS A 928 -69.04 33.69 26.09
N GLN A 929 -69.97 33.03 26.78
CA GLN A 929 -71.38 33.06 26.46
C GLN A 929 -72.15 33.16 27.77
N VAL A 930 -73.07 34.10 27.83
CA VAL A 930 -73.88 34.39 29.01
C VAL A 930 -75.24 34.88 28.55
N ARG A 931 -76.29 34.39 29.21
CA ARG A 931 -77.66 34.82 28.99
C ARG A 931 -78.21 35.40 30.29
N MET A 932 -78.72 36.62 30.22
CA MET A 932 -79.10 37.44 31.36
C MET A 932 -80.42 38.18 31.10
N ARG A 933 -81.05 38.68 32.15
CA ARG A 933 -82.17 39.62 32.05
C ARG A 933 -81.77 40.97 32.63
N ILE A 934 -81.95 42.02 31.84
CA ILE A 934 -81.68 43.40 32.24
C ILE A 934 -83.03 44.13 32.36
N LEU A 935 -83.30 44.74 33.51
CA LEU A 935 -84.58 45.42 33.79
C LEU A 935 -84.68 46.76 33.03
N PRO A 936 -85.87 47.38 32.92
CA PRO A 936 -86.01 48.68 32.25
C PRO A 936 -85.16 49.79 32.88
N GLY A 937 -84.26 50.40 32.10
CA GLY A 937 -83.37 51.47 32.53
C GLY A 937 -82.00 51.02 33.07
N ASP A 938 -81.93 49.80 33.61
CA ASP A 938 -80.74 49.25 34.28
C ASP A 938 -79.58 48.97 33.31
N GLU A 939 -78.37 48.94 33.86
CA GLU A 939 -77.12 48.65 33.17
C GLU A 939 -76.39 47.46 33.81
N GLN A 940 -75.93 46.53 32.97
CA GLN A 940 -75.14 45.37 33.40
C GLN A 940 -73.72 45.46 32.85
N GLU A 941 -72.74 45.17 33.70
CA GLU A 941 -71.31 45.24 33.39
C GLU A 941 -70.70 43.84 33.21
N MET A 942 -69.70 43.73 32.32
CA MET A 942 -68.91 42.53 32.01
C MET A 942 -67.42 42.88 31.86
N LEU A 943 -66.50 42.13 32.48
CA LEU A 943 -65.05 42.38 32.45
C LEU A 943 -64.27 41.25 31.76
N TYR A 944 -63.27 41.64 30.96
CA TYR A 944 -62.42 40.76 30.14
C TYR A 944 -61.03 41.40 29.97
N ASN A 945 -59.95 40.63 29.83
CA ASN A 945 -58.58 41.16 29.70
C ASN A 945 -57.89 40.67 28.42
N PHE A 946 -57.19 41.52 27.70
CA PHE A 946 -56.72 41.21 26.36
C PHE A 946 -55.22 40.93 26.39
N TYR A 947 -54.82 39.67 26.64
CA TYR A 947 -53.41 39.27 26.67
C TYR A 947 -52.83 39.17 25.26
N PRO A 948 -51.93 40.07 24.82
CA PRO A 948 -51.36 39.98 23.47
C PRO A 948 -50.36 38.81 23.34
N LEU A 949 -50.58 37.94 22.37
CA LEU A 949 -49.62 36.89 21.97
C LEU A 949 -48.73 37.33 20.80
N MET A 950 -49.14 38.34 20.02
CA MET A 950 -48.46 38.80 18.81
C MET A 950 -48.35 40.32 18.74
N ALA A 951 -47.21 40.84 18.28
CA ALA A 951 -47.02 42.28 18.09
C ALA A 951 -47.73 42.82 16.82
N GLY A 952 -47.80 44.15 16.70
CA GLY A 952 -48.33 44.86 15.52
C GLY A 952 -49.82 45.21 15.61
N TYR A 953 -50.44 45.54 14.47
CA TYR A 953 -51.89 45.75 14.39
C TYR A 953 -52.61 44.41 14.43
N GLN A 954 -53.28 44.10 15.54
CA GLN A 954 -53.99 42.84 15.75
C GLN A 954 -55.50 43.04 15.94
N VAL A 955 -56.26 42.00 15.63
CA VAL A 955 -57.72 41.97 15.74
C VAL A 955 -58.11 41.68 17.20
N LEU A 956 -59.05 42.43 17.74
CA LEU A 956 -59.61 42.19 19.07
C LEU A 956 -60.68 41.07 18.98
N PRO A 957 -60.64 40.04 19.84
CA PRO A 957 -61.76 39.13 20.09
C PRO A 957 -63.11 39.85 20.15
N SER A 958 -64.07 39.44 19.32
CA SER A 958 -65.28 40.24 19.06
C SER A 958 -66.49 39.77 19.87
N LEU A 959 -67.16 40.72 20.53
CA LEU A 959 -68.39 40.49 21.27
C LEU A 959 -69.64 40.60 20.37
N ASN A 960 -70.54 39.64 20.54
CA ASN A 960 -71.87 39.53 19.97
C ASN A 960 -72.93 39.73 21.05
N ILE A 961 -74.07 40.30 20.69
CA ILE A 961 -75.23 40.47 21.55
C ILE A 961 -76.49 40.22 20.71
N ASN A 962 -77.37 39.35 21.20
CA ASN A 962 -78.65 38.98 20.60
C ASN A 962 -79.80 39.29 21.58
N LEU A 963 -80.88 39.90 21.10
CA LEU A 963 -82.08 40.23 21.89
C LEU A 963 -83.21 39.25 21.56
N LEU A 964 -83.50 38.31 22.46
CA LEU A 964 -84.37 37.18 22.16
C LEU A 964 -85.86 37.55 22.00
N ARG A 965 -86.26 38.75 22.47
CA ARG A 965 -87.59 39.33 22.25
C ARG A 965 -87.70 40.17 20.96
N PHE A 966 -86.57 40.51 20.34
CA PHE A 966 -86.50 41.36 19.15
C PHE A 966 -85.58 40.77 18.07
N PRO A 967 -85.93 39.60 17.48
CA PRO A 967 -85.10 38.91 16.49
C PRO A 967 -84.83 39.70 15.18
N GLY A 968 -85.52 40.84 14.97
CA GLY A 968 -85.24 41.76 13.86
C GLY A 968 -84.06 42.72 14.08
N VAL A 969 -83.50 42.83 15.29
CA VAL A 969 -82.32 43.66 15.56
C VAL A 969 -81.05 42.83 15.35
N SER A 970 -80.39 43.02 14.19
CA SER A 970 -79.20 42.23 13.88
C SER A 970 -77.99 42.61 14.74
N SER A 971 -77.23 41.62 15.18
CA SER A 971 -75.99 41.79 15.95
C SER A 971 -74.92 42.60 15.20
N GLN A 972 -75.00 42.66 13.86
CA GLN A 972 -74.16 43.53 13.02
C GLN A 972 -74.34 45.03 13.34
N LEU A 973 -75.53 45.45 13.77
CA LEU A 973 -75.77 46.84 14.17
C LEU A 973 -75.04 47.18 15.48
N LEU A 974 -75.03 46.24 16.44
CA LEU A 974 -74.37 46.39 17.73
C LEU A 974 -72.84 46.30 17.62
N ARG A 975 -72.31 45.42 16.75
CA ARG A 975 -70.87 45.32 16.43
C ARG A 975 -70.24 46.65 15.98
N ARG A 976 -71.03 47.62 15.46
CA ARG A 976 -70.51 48.95 15.06
C ARG A 976 -70.06 49.85 16.21
N PHE A 977 -70.47 49.57 17.44
CA PHE A 977 -70.14 50.38 18.61
C PHE A 977 -68.91 49.85 19.39
N LEU A 978 -68.25 48.79 18.89
CA LEU A 978 -67.14 48.13 19.56
C LEU A 978 -65.84 48.25 18.73
N PRO A 979 -64.68 48.47 19.36
CA PRO A 979 -63.40 48.50 18.66
C PRO A 979 -63.00 47.08 18.18
N THR A 980 -62.55 46.96 16.94
CA THR A 980 -62.24 45.66 16.31
C THR A 980 -60.74 45.38 16.15
N ARG A 981 -59.87 46.37 16.33
CA ARG A 981 -58.41 46.25 16.20
C ARG A 981 -57.68 47.15 17.19
N ILE A 982 -56.47 46.75 17.57
CA ILE A 982 -55.56 47.53 18.44
C ILE A 982 -54.11 47.35 17.97
N PHE A 983 -53.21 48.27 18.33
CA PHE A 983 -51.78 48.14 18.06
C PHE A 983 -50.99 47.67 19.29
N ILE A 984 -50.36 46.51 19.16
CA ILE A 984 -49.51 45.89 20.17
C ILE A 984 -48.06 46.27 19.87
N LYS A 985 -47.61 47.38 20.43
CA LYS A 985 -46.19 47.74 20.48
C LYS A 985 -45.46 46.75 21.39
N VAL A 986 -44.26 46.28 21.00
CA VAL A 986 -43.36 45.56 21.93
C VAL A 986 -42.68 46.57 22.83
N LEU A 987 -42.61 46.27 24.12
CA LEU A 987 -41.81 46.99 25.09
C LEU A 987 -41.14 45.93 25.99
N GLU A 988 -39.85 46.10 26.25
CA GLU A 988 -38.86 45.19 26.85
C GLU A 988 -38.96 45.12 28.37
N GLY A 989 -39.17 43.92 28.93
CA GLY A 989 -39.09 43.67 30.37
C GLY A 989 -39.73 42.34 30.77
N ASP A 990 -38.95 41.49 31.44
CA ASP A 990 -39.28 40.28 32.21
C ASP A 990 -40.60 39.53 31.93
N VAL A 991 -40.50 38.43 31.19
CA VAL A 991 -41.34 37.24 31.43
C VAL A 991 -40.47 35.99 31.36
N ASP A 992 -39.83 35.65 32.48
CA ASP A 992 -39.10 34.39 32.63
C ASP A 992 -39.75 33.50 33.70
N LYS A 993 -40.78 32.74 33.28
CA LYS A 993 -41.15 31.46 33.89
C LYS A 993 -42.16 30.62 33.06
N ALA A 994 -41.58 29.63 32.39
CA ALA A 994 -42.11 28.28 32.20
C ALA A 994 -43.48 28.10 31.50
N ASN A 995 -43.42 27.65 30.24
CA ASN A 995 -44.31 26.57 29.81
C ASN A 995 -43.60 25.62 28.81
N ALA A 996 -42.89 24.63 29.35
CA ALA A 996 -42.15 23.62 28.58
C ALA A 996 -42.34 22.22 29.20
N LEU A 997 -43.51 21.61 28.97
CA LEU A 997 -43.77 20.23 29.38
C LEU A 997 -43.48 19.22 28.25
N LYS A 998 -42.56 18.31 28.60
CA LYS A 998 -41.87 17.32 27.78
C LYS A 998 -42.76 16.41 26.89
N LYS A 999 -42.10 15.94 25.82
CA LYS A 999 -42.31 14.69 25.07
C LYS A 999 -43.54 14.56 24.15
N CYS A 1000 -43.24 14.33 22.87
CA CYS A 1000 -43.81 13.19 22.15
C CYS A 1000 -42.67 12.31 21.60
N SER A 1001 -42.13 11.42 22.44
CA SER A 1001 -41.11 10.44 22.04
C SER A 1001 -41.81 9.21 21.44
N LEU A 1002 -41.96 9.18 20.11
CA LEU A 1002 -42.46 8.01 19.39
C LEU A 1002 -41.31 7.03 19.15
N GLN A 1003 -41.18 6.00 19.98
CA GLN A 1003 -40.33 4.86 19.70
C GLN A 1003 -40.97 3.55 20.18
N LEU A 1004 -41.04 2.59 19.27
CA LEU A 1004 -41.40 1.19 19.51
C LEU A 1004 -40.19 0.44 20.07
N PRO A 1005 -40.38 -0.40 21.09
CA PRO A 1005 -39.58 -1.60 21.30
C PRO A 1005 -40.51 -2.85 21.29
N PRO A 1006 -39.97 -4.08 21.21
CA PRO A 1006 -39.60 -4.70 19.95
C PRO A 1006 -40.49 -5.92 19.60
N SER A 1007 -40.35 -6.42 18.38
CA SER A 1007 -40.97 -7.67 17.95
C SER A 1007 -40.20 -8.91 18.42
N SER A 1008 -40.80 -9.77 19.24
CA SER A 1008 -40.47 -11.21 19.26
C SER A 1008 -41.57 -12.07 19.91
N ASN A 1009 -42.26 -12.84 19.05
CA ASN A 1009 -42.82 -14.19 19.24
C ASN A 1009 -43.77 -14.50 20.42
N ASP A 1010 -44.96 -15.00 20.06
CA ASP A 1010 -45.58 -16.27 20.47
C ASP A 1010 -45.17 -16.89 21.85
N GLN A 1011 -46.10 -17.31 22.72
CA GLN A 1011 -47.11 -18.34 22.40
C GLN A 1011 -48.39 -18.29 23.27
N SER A 1012 -49.53 -18.55 22.60
CA SER A 1012 -50.74 -19.30 23.03
C SER A 1012 -51.38 -19.18 24.44
N ALA A 1013 -52.73 -19.14 24.41
CA ALA A 1013 -53.68 -19.84 25.30
C ALA A 1013 -54.36 -19.12 26.50
N HIS A 1014 -55.44 -18.41 26.16
CA HIS A 1014 -56.82 -18.60 26.68
C HIS A 1014 -57.28 -18.19 28.11
N THR A 1015 -58.36 -17.38 28.09
CA THR A 1015 -59.49 -17.22 29.05
C THR A 1015 -59.21 -16.67 30.46
N ILE A 1016 -59.78 -15.54 30.93
CA ILE A 1016 -61.22 -15.13 31.11
C ILE A 1016 -61.89 -15.99 32.20
N PRO A 1017 -62.63 -15.46 33.23
CA PRO A 1017 -63.25 -14.12 33.33
C PRO A 1017 -63.08 -13.28 34.65
N THR A 1018 -63.12 -11.94 34.49
CA THR A 1018 -63.91 -10.88 35.22
C THR A 1018 -63.91 -10.61 36.74
N THR A 1019 -63.99 -9.30 37.06
CA THR A 1019 -64.71 -8.60 38.19
C THR A 1019 -64.28 -8.83 39.65
N SER A 1020 -64.32 -7.86 40.58
CA SER A 1020 -64.63 -6.39 40.51
C SER A 1020 -64.14 -5.65 41.78
N THR A 1021 -64.44 -4.33 41.86
CA THR A 1021 -64.68 -3.54 43.10
C THR A 1021 -63.54 -3.31 44.12
N THR A 1022 -62.95 -2.10 44.09
CA THR A 1022 -63.12 -0.96 45.07
C THR A 1022 -63.31 -1.24 46.58
N PRO A 1023 -63.00 -0.30 47.53
CA PRO A 1023 -62.84 1.17 47.39
C PRO A 1023 -61.71 1.85 48.23
N THR A 1024 -61.74 3.20 48.28
CA THR A 1024 -61.20 4.15 49.32
C THR A 1024 -59.68 4.16 49.61
N MET A 1025 -58.93 5.27 49.61
CA MET A 1025 -59.12 6.72 49.96
C MET A 1025 -59.20 7.08 51.46
N SER A 1026 -58.79 8.32 51.75
CA SER A 1026 -59.09 9.25 52.87
C SER A 1026 -57.82 9.69 53.65
N THR A 1027 -57.64 10.92 54.16
CA THR A 1027 -58.34 12.24 54.03
C THR A 1027 -57.34 13.34 54.53
N GLU A 1028 -57.58 14.61 54.91
CA GLU A 1028 -58.70 15.55 55.17
C GLU A 1028 -58.12 16.98 54.86
N MET A 1029 -58.79 17.92 54.16
CA MET A 1029 -59.70 19.01 54.63
C MET A 1029 -59.09 20.19 55.43
N ALA A 1030 -59.62 21.43 55.41
CA ALA A 1030 -60.56 22.12 54.49
C ALA A 1030 -60.73 23.62 54.88
N SER A 1031 -61.34 24.43 53.99
CA SER A 1031 -62.37 25.49 54.23
C SER A 1031 -62.25 26.69 53.27
N ASP A 1032 -63.32 27.33 52.73
CA ASP A 1032 -64.68 26.87 52.39
C ASP A 1032 -65.41 27.91 51.47
N GLU A 1033 -66.64 27.60 51.03
CA GLU A 1033 -67.70 28.46 50.41
C GLU A 1033 -67.45 29.13 49.03
N SER A 1034 -68.42 29.29 48.11
CA SER A 1034 -69.68 28.56 47.82
C SER A 1034 -70.31 28.97 46.46
N ILE A 1035 -70.74 28.01 45.61
CA ILE A 1035 -71.99 27.99 44.76
C ILE A 1035 -72.20 29.14 43.71
N SER A 1036 -72.67 28.99 42.46
CA SER A 1036 -73.40 27.93 41.70
C SER A 1036 -72.90 27.78 40.22
N ASP A 1037 -73.71 27.26 39.29
CA ASP A 1037 -73.28 26.35 38.21
C ASP A 1037 -73.64 26.78 36.74
N HIS A 1038 -73.03 26.07 35.77
CA HIS A 1038 -73.36 25.85 34.35
C HIS A 1038 -72.95 26.86 33.22
N GLN A 1039 -71.98 26.39 32.42
CA GLN A 1039 -71.87 26.44 30.94
C GLN A 1039 -72.12 27.77 30.18
N TYR A 1040 -71.05 28.50 29.79
CA TYR A 1040 -70.31 28.23 28.52
C TYR A 1040 -69.12 29.20 28.28
N GLY A 1041 -67.90 28.66 28.35
CA GLY A 1041 -66.87 28.88 27.31
C GLY A 1041 -65.78 29.96 27.48
N CYS A 1042 -64.93 29.98 26.44
CA CYS A 1042 -63.76 30.82 26.16
C CYS A 1042 -63.65 32.30 26.68
N PRO A 1043 -62.42 32.72 27.03
CA PRO A 1043 -62.22 33.67 28.12
C PRO A 1043 -61.23 34.84 27.71
N LEU A 1044 -60.87 35.85 28.53
CA LEU A 1044 -59.84 36.92 28.26
C LEU A 1044 -58.91 37.36 29.50
N LEU A 1045 -57.58 37.04 29.52
CA LEU A 1045 -56.57 37.06 30.66
C LEU A 1045 -55.52 38.21 30.48
N LYS A 1046 -54.63 38.74 31.36
CA LYS A 1046 -54.38 38.91 32.83
C LYS A 1046 -54.52 37.74 33.81
N ILE A 1047 -53.53 37.41 34.66
CA ILE A 1047 -52.25 38.07 35.06
C ILE A 1047 -51.08 37.04 35.09
N LYS A 1048 -49.82 37.54 34.99
CA LYS A 1048 -48.48 36.90 35.00
C LYS A 1048 -47.93 36.51 33.62
#